data_AF-A0A2D9XNU8-F1
#
_entry.id   AF-A0A2D9XNU8-F1
#
_cell.length_a   1.000
_cell.length_b   1.000
_cell.length_c   1.000
_cell.angle_alpha   90.00
_cell.angle_beta   90.00
_cell.angle_gamma   90.00
#
_symmetry.space_group_name_H-M   'P 1'
#
loop_
_entity.id
_entity.type
_entity.pdbx_description
1 polymer ?
#
loop_
_entity_poly.entity_id
_entity_poly.type
_entity_poly.pdbx_seq_one_letter_code
_entity_poly.pdbx_strand_id
1 'polypeptide(L)'
;MNWSRESLLEELGLAQLNHRLYSKKKLHIDKGEIDPVSHGGVALITDGNFTDNQSLSDLDMRYWAVYPDGRIDVQHLFQIETEERDNNRVALTSLYVLGREIDLNDSYAVDMVMEAMRQINIKMRDREPDLPHLARIFKDCNIQEVVGETLPLPGFHLESRLYFPISQNFNLAANAEEKPELVLPLEAIQPLAGIRYNTVDIDHSYPTGRDNVLRTRMTLPQVGRKFEIASNLSRDIEFDGSSPKNRTIDLTQREPNIPEYETPREMIHIRWDIIKGSRTGKYKLDMARITDFRLLKHLPLRMGFRHAMSGLGVLNRTHTDMLKSRDYPRMLDHLALYGHTEAAASSESPPPKRGRLVLTSKGGNNLEEVVPGIGEDIGGNCKVCATEWIDPKTDEVKKLGVIFDLGAYIMKIKSEWTGGGPDVLEELKYCKNIFISHHHLDHLDFIIPYLKNDFFKDHTLHMTPEVYEKFKDVMTKWTIKGDDPRIPEVNLLKDAGVMDLKDNNGTIRMSVAWGADAVPHSAKDTPFIAYGRNGKTILGSYMYLGDMRYDEEWFDFHDSEFWDPVKLMLKHDDSLDPEHLVPAYTEIDGTSVKQEGSAPRESQVEANLTHIINNWFTDKAIGVSMIGTNDGRRETLLRVGNSTGRRMTSFGSAVEKIFAIGNKYGINKYRYDKPSSGAYTGIKDYIKWDAEERGLTPTDYKGRTSKAVREWFEHGKPEKIMAFMSGSQGNPIEIESMTYRLADGLSHFDADPKHRSTARSLKMKDLAVIISQSAIPGNAKYQKRMIKKLAGRGCIVLEAYRDNLRVHISRTNPVRQRILNDIAKMGRTAVVEADGAIVVEDFPIHASGHGRKEDFKKWLKKIKAKQFGLHHTDDKETVMDAYQTIESEGKVHPGGLFENNVRVQITNERVERIGRTLNSVIMTKELAEEGKHYNKELRARRMINLDKRSPHADQGLRSSNNGVFETEFGAEEMEELKKRSDSKRTAKSEWPENRSQNCRAKDRRRGRRKVEQANSWSAIKDQIKVTL
;
A
#
# COMPACT_ATOMS: atom_id res chain seq x y z
N MET A 1 -0.03 55.90 31.59
CA MET A 1 -0.84 56.22 30.39
C MET A 1 -2.31 56.08 30.73
N ASN A 2 -3.20 56.87 30.10
CA ASN A 2 -4.65 56.83 30.34
C ASN A 2 -5.39 56.54 29.03
N TRP A 3 -6.25 55.53 29.01
CA TRP A 3 -7.11 55.17 27.88
C TRP A 3 -8.58 55.44 28.21
N SER A 4 -9.44 55.59 27.19
CA SER A 4 -10.86 55.34 27.41
C SER A 4 -11.09 53.84 27.61
N ARG A 5 -12.19 53.47 28.28
CA ARG A 5 -12.57 52.06 28.48
C ARG A 5 -12.63 51.28 27.16
N GLU A 6 -13.16 51.89 26.11
CA GLU A 6 -13.28 51.29 24.78
C GLU A 6 -11.93 51.16 24.09
N SER A 7 -11.11 52.22 24.11
CA SER A 7 -9.79 52.24 23.46
C SER A 7 -8.86 51.18 24.04
N LEU A 8 -8.85 50.98 25.36
CA LEU A 8 -8.03 49.94 25.99
C LEU A 8 -8.44 48.53 25.51
N LEU A 9 -9.74 48.26 25.39
CA LEU A 9 -10.23 46.97 24.89
C LEU A 9 -9.93 46.77 23.40
N GLU A 10 -9.93 47.83 22.60
CA GLU A 10 -9.50 47.77 21.19
C GLU A 10 -8.01 47.47 21.06
N GLU A 11 -7.17 48.17 21.83
CA GLU A 11 -5.72 47.94 21.87
C GLU A 11 -5.38 46.53 22.36
N LEU A 12 -6.17 45.94 23.25
CA LEU A 12 -6.00 44.56 23.70
C LEU A 12 -6.61 43.52 22.76
N GLY A 13 -7.31 43.92 21.70
CA GLY A 13 -7.98 42.99 20.78
C GLY A 13 -9.18 42.28 21.42
N LEU A 14 -9.78 42.88 22.44
CA LEU A 14 -10.91 42.37 23.22
C LEU A 14 -12.22 43.12 22.95
N ALA A 15 -12.19 44.16 22.12
CA ALA A 15 -13.39 44.86 21.68
C ALA A 15 -14.33 43.95 20.86
N GLN A 16 -15.64 44.10 21.07
CA GLN A 16 -16.65 43.42 20.26
C GLN A 16 -16.62 43.91 18.81
N LEU A 17 -17.07 43.08 17.86
CA LEU A 17 -17.15 43.44 16.42
C LEU A 17 -17.96 44.70 16.11
N ASN A 18 -18.84 45.13 17.02
CA ASN A 18 -19.66 46.34 16.92
C ASN A 18 -19.13 47.51 17.78
N HIS A 19 -17.91 47.40 18.32
CA HIS A 19 -17.24 48.38 19.19
C HIS A 19 -18.03 48.73 20.46
N ARG A 20 -18.96 47.87 20.91
CA ARG A 20 -19.71 48.10 22.16
C ARG A 20 -18.93 47.61 23.38
N LEU A 21 -19.19 48.27 24.52
CA LEU A 21 -18.68 47.88 25.83
C LEU A 21 -19.14 46.48 26.23
N TYR A 22 -18.21 45.77 26.86
CA TYR A 22 -18.37 44.40 27.31
C TYR A 22 -19.26 44.35 28.57
N SER A 23 -20.43 43.70 28.45
CA SER A 23 -21.49 43.78 29.47
C SER A 23 -21.41 42.73 30.60
N LYS A 24 -20.44 41.81 30.55
CA LYS A 24 -20.26 40.77 31.58
C LYS A 24 -19.18 41.18 32.59
N LYS A 25 -19.36 40.80 33.86
CA LYS A 25 -18.37 41.07 34.94
C LYS A 25 -17.05 40.29 34.80
N LYS A 26 -16.98 39.30 33.90
CA LYS A 26 -15.79 38.47 33.68
C LYS A 26 -15.52 38.25 32.20
N LEU A 27 -14.25 38.36 31.82
CA LEU A 27 -13.70 37.94 30.54
C LEU A 27 -13.16 36.51 30.68
N HIS A 28 -13.43 35.67 29.68
CA HIS A 28 -12.74 34.41 29.51
C HIS A 28 -12.66 34.06 28.02
N ILE A 29 -11.45 33.77 27.55
CA ILE A 29 -11.19 33.25 26.21
C ILE A 29 -10.22 32.09 26.35
N ASP A 30 -10.64 30.88 25.97
CA ASP A 30 -9.77 29.72 25.92
C ASP A 30 -9.64 29.15 24.51
N LYS A 31 -8.51 28.50 24.27
CA LYS A 31 -8.24 27.75 23.05
C LYS A 31 -7.16 26.73 23.35
N GLY A 32 -7.32 25.53 22.79
CA GLY A 32 -6.37 24.45 22.98
C GLY A 32 -6.01 23.83 21.65
N GLU A 33 -4.78 23.36 21.56
CA GLU A 33 -4.25 22.68 20.39
C GLU A 33 -3.36 21.51 20.79
N ILE A 34 -3.43 20.45 20.00
CA ILE A 34 -2.56 19.28 20.13
C ILE A 34 -1.77 19.15 18.83
N ASP A 35 -0.45 19.12 18.97
CA ASP A 35 0.47 18.96 17.85
C ASP A 35 0.35 17.54 17.27
N PRO A 36 0.01 17.39 15.97
CA PRO A 36 -0.19 16.07 15.36
C PRO A 36 1.10 15.23 15.25
N VAL A 37 2.28 15.83 15.43
CA VAL A 37 3.57 15.11 15.33
C VAL A 37 4.02 14.57 16.68
N SER A 38 4.16 15.46 17.67
CA SER A 38 4.64 15.09 19.01
C SER A 38 3.53 14.55 19.92
N HIS A 39 2.27 14.91 19.66
CA HIS A 39 1.11 14.73 20.54
C HIS A 39 1.20 15.49 21.87
N GLY A 40 2.07 16.52 21.94
CA GLY A 40 2.04 17.50 23.00
C GLY A 40 0.88 18.48 22.81
N GLY A 41 0.31 18.94 23.92
CA GLY A 41 -0.83 19.86 23.93
C GLY A 41 -0.47 21.21 24.53
N VAL A 42 -1.07 22.28 24.03
CA VAL A 42 -1.07 23.58 24.69
C VAL A 42 -2.51 24.07 24.87
N ALA A 43 -2.84 24.57 26.05
CA ALA A 43 -4.09 25.27 26.33
C ALA A 43 -3.78 26.70 26.78
N LEU A 44 -4.16 27.69 25.98
CA LEU A 44 -3.98 29.11 26.28
C LEU A 44 -5.31 29.69 26.79
N ILE A 45 -5.23 30.53 27.81
CA ILE A 45 -6.38 31.10 28.52
C ILE A 45 -6.10 32.58 28.78
N THR A 46 -7.07 33.42 28.43
CA THR A 46 -7.10 34.83 28.81
C THR A 46 -8.29 35.03 29.75
N ASP A 47 -8.01 35.33 31.02
CA ASP A 47 -8.98 35.62 32.07
C ASP A 47 -8.89 37.10 32.45
N GLY A 48 -10.01 37.72 32.81
CA GLY A 48 -10.00 39.09 33.36
C GLY A 48 -11.29 39.44 34.09
N ASN A 49 -11.22 40.38 35.03
CA ASN A 49 -12.39 40.87 35.74
C ASN A 49 -12.72 42.31 35.33
N PHE A 50 -14.02 42.64 35.39
CA PHE A 50 -14.50 43.99 35.20
C PHE A 50 -15.10 44.52 36.50
N THR A 51 -14.87 45.81 36.76
CA THR A 51 -15.55 46.55 37.83
C THR A 51 -17.06 46.66 37.54
N ASP A 52 -17.84 47.07 38.54
CA ASP A 52 -19.28 47.30 38.35
C ASP A 52 -19.59 48.38 37.29
N ASN A 53 -18.62 49.25 37.00
CA ASN A 53 -18.69 50.28 35.95
C ASN A 53 -18.23 49.78 34.57
N GLN A 54 -18.02 48.47 34.39
CA GLN A 54 -17.53 47.84 33.15
C GLN A 54 -16.12 48.30 32.73
N SER A 55 -15.29 48.77 33.68
CA SER A 55 -13.86 48.98 33.47
C SER A 55 -13.13 47.66 33.69
N LEU A 56 -12.17 47.29 32.84
CA LEU A 56 -11.26 46.18 33.14
C LEU A 56 -10.53 46.51 34.46
N SER A 57 -10.41 45.55 35.38
CA SER A 57 -9.61 45.69 36.61
C SER A 57 -8.28 44.96 36.49
N ASP A 58 -8.32 43.75 35.95
CA ASP A 58 -7.17 42.87 35.79
C ASP A 58 -7.37 41.96 34.58
N LEU A 59 -6.25 41.51 34.01
CA LEU A 59 -6.21 40.52 32.93
C LEU A 59 -4.97 39.65 33.11
N ASP A 60 -5.15 38.34 33.00
CA ASP A 60 -4.08 37.34 33.05
C ASP A 60 -4.16 36.45 31.81
N MET A 61 -3.09 36.43 31.02
CA MET A 61 -2.89 35.49 29.92
C MET A 61 -1.94 34.40 30.36
N ARG A 62 -2.40 33.16 30.41
CA ARG A 62 -1.62 32.01 30.87
C ARG A 62 -1.86 30.81 29.98
N TYR A 63 -0.87 29.94 29.87
CA TYR A 63 -1.03 28.68 29.16
C TYR A 63 -0.49 27.50 29.95
N TRP A 64 -1.06 26.34 29.63
CA TRP A 64 -0.61 25.03 30.06
C TRP A 64 0.10 24.34 28.89
N ALA A 65 1.36 23.95 29.09
CA ALA A 65 2.06 23.03 28.19
C ALA A 65 1.99 21.61 28.75
N VAL A 66 1.33 20.72 28.02
CA VAL A 66 1.19 19.30 28.33
C VAL A 66 2.12 18.53 27.41
N TYR A 67 3.17 17.95 27.98
CA TYR A 67 4.17 17.22 27.21
C TYR A 67 3.67 15.80 26.90
N PRO A 68 4.19 15.17 25.83
CA PRO A 68 3.84 13.79 25.48
C PRO A 68 4.13 12.75 26.59
N ASP A 69 4.99 13.11 27.55
CA ASP A 69 5.39 12.31 28.72
C ASP A 69 4.54 12.56 29.97
N GLY A 70 3.48 13.35 29.86
CA GLY A 70 2.59 13.68 30.98
C GLY A 70 3.09 14.79 31.89
N ARG A 71 4.27 15.37 31.65
CA ARG A 71 4.68 16.60 32.34
C ARG A 71 3.76 17.74 31.96
N ILE A 72 3.51 18.61 32.91
CA ILE A 72 2.60 19.75 32.77
C ILE A 72 3.32 20.98 33.34
N ASP A 73 3.48 22.00 32.50
CA ASP A 73 4.00 23.32 32.90
C ASP A 73 2.91 24.37 32.75
N VAL A 74 2.84 25.33 33.68
CA VAL A 74 2.00 26.52 33.56
C VAL A 74 2.89 27.75 33.46
N GLN A 75 2.55 28.67 32.56
CA GLN A 75 3.27 29.91 32.39
C GLN A 75 2.31 31.07 32.20
N HIS A 76 2.46 32.10 33.04
CA HIS A 76 1.80 33.39 32.85
C HIS A 76 2.60 34.17 31.81
N LEU A 77 1.97 34.54 30.70
CA LEU A 77 2.56 35.30 29.60
C LEU A 77 2.50 36.79 29.88
N PHE A 78 1.31 37.31 30.17
CA PHE A 78 1.05 38.72 30.39
C PHE A 78 0.09 38.90 31.56
N GLN A 79 0.37 39.86 32.42
CA GLN A 79 -0.54 40.27 33.50
C GLN A 79 -0.64 41.79 33.49
N ILE A 80 -1.85 42.31 33.52
CA ILE A 80 -2.09 43.74 33.72
C ILE A 80 -3.03 43.95 34.89
N GLU A 81 -2.76 44.99 35.66
CA GLU A 81 -3.70 45.56 36.60
C GLU A 81 -3.98 47.00 36.18
N THR A 82 -5.21 47.41 36.44
CA THR A 82 -5.73 48.70 36.00
C THR A 82 -6.56 49.34 37.09
N GLU A 83 -6.54 50.67 37.11
CA GLU A 83 -7.30 51.49 38.02
C GLU A 83 -8.21 52.44 37.24
N GLU A 84 -9.45 52.56 37.70
CA GLU A 84 -10.42 53.48 37.15
C GLU A 84 -10.09 54.93 37.55
N ARG A 85 -10.16 55.85 36.59
CA ARG A 85 -9.92 57.29 36.77
C ARG A 85 -11.15 58.08 36.34
N ASP A 86 -11.21 59.35 36.73
CA ASP A 86 -12.32 60.25 36.39
C ASP A 86 -12.55 60.32 34.86
N ASN A 87 -13.81 60.54 34.45
CA ASN A 87 -14.25 60.70 33.05
C ASN A 87 -14.12 59.45 32.15
N ASN A 88 -14.55 58.26 32.61
CA ASN A 88 -14.52 57.00 31.82
C ASN A 88 -13.09 56.61 31.37
N ARG A 89 -12.07 56.96 32.15
CA ARG A 89 -10.68 56.62 31.85
C ARG A 89 -10.19 55.46 32.69
N VAL A 90 -9.29 54.68 32.13
CA VAL A 90 -8.61 53.57 32.80
C VAL A 90 -7.12 53.76 32.65
N ALA A 91 -6.38 53.58 33.74
CA ALA A 91 -4.92 53.65 33.76
C ALA A 91 -4.33 52.28 34.09
N LEU A 92 -3.27 51.87 33.39
CA LEU A 92 -2.46 50.73 33.79
C LEU A 92 -1.72 51.07 35.09
N THR A 93 -1.83 50.22 36.11
CA THR A 93 -1.09 50.32 37.37
C THR A 93 0.10 49.38 37.41
N SER A 94 0.01 48.23 36.74
CA SER A 94 1.11 47.29 36.59
C SER A 94 0.99 46.53 35.26
N LEU A 95 2.15 46.16 34.70
CA LEU A 95 2.26 45.35 33.48
C LEU A 95 3.41 44.36 33.67
N TYR A 96 3.11 43.08 33.56
CA TYR A 96 4.10 42.01 33.66
C TYR A 96 4.17 41.18 32.39
N VAL A 97 5.39 40.82 31.99
CA VAL A 97 5.66 39.86 30.92
C VAL A 97 6.45 38.70 31.52
N LEU A 98 5.90 37.49 31.47
CA LEU A 98 6.56 36.29 32.02
C LEU A 98 7.02 36.45 33.49
N GLY A 99 6.26 37.22 34.28
CA GLY A 99 6.55 37.53 35.69
C GLY A 99 7.55 38.66 35.91
N ARG A 100 8.01 39.36 34.86
CA ARG A 100 8.86 40.55 34.94
C ARG A 100 8.02 41.81 34.78
N GLU A 101 8.16 42.76 35.70
CA GLU A 101 7.47 44.06 35.63
C GLU A 101 8.08 44.95 34.55
N ILE A 102 7.23 45.61 33.77
CA ILE A 102 7.61 46.54 32.71
C ILE A 102 7.45 47.98 33.22
N ASP A 103 8.45 48.83 32.98
CA ASP A 103 8.37 50.25 33.34
C ASP A 103 7.29 50.94 32.49
N LEU A 104 6.21 51.37 33.14
CA LEU A 104 5.09 52.06 32.50
C LEU A 104 5.46 53.46 31.95
N ASN A 105 6.64 53.98 32.28
CA ASN A 105 7.17 55.23 31.70
C ASN A 105 7.85 55.00 30.33
N ASP A 106 8.24 53.77 30.01
CA ASP A 106 8.75 53.42 28.69
C ASP A 106 7.59 53.15 27.74
N SER A 107 7.18 54.19 27.01
CA SER A 107 6.06 54.11 26.08
C SER A 107 6.27 53.08 24.96
N TYR A 108 7.52 52.88 24.52
CA TYR A 108 7.81 51.93 23.46
C TYR A 108 7.63 50.50 23.95
N ALA A 109 8.14 50.19 25.14
CA ALA A 109 7.94 48.89 25.78
C ALA A 109 6.46 48.56 26.01
N VAL A 110 5.68 49.53 26.51
CA VAL A 110 4.24 49.37 26.74
C VAL A 110 3.51 49.08 25.42
N ASP A 111 3.75 49.87 24.37
CA ASP A 111 3.08 49.69 23.07
C ASP A 111 3.39 48.33 22.43
N MET A 112 4.65 47.87 22.52
CA MET A 112 5.05 46.56 22.00
C MET A 112 4.37 45.39 22.73
N VAL A 113 4.24 45.49 24.05
CA VAL A 113 3.56 44.46 24.86
C VAL A 113 2.06 44.45 24.59
N MET A 114 1.44 45.62 24.48
CA MET A 114 0.02 45.75 24.13
C MET A 114 -0.27 45.18 22.74
N GLU A 115 0.57 45.45 21.74
CA GLU A 115 0.44 44.88 20.39
C GLU A 115 0.57 43.35 20.39
N ALA A 116 1.49 42.78 21.18
CA ALA A 116 1.61 41.32 21.32
C ALA A 116 0.34 40.71 21.94
N MET A 117 -0.19 41.31 23.01
CA MET A 117 -1.45 40.92 23.65
C MET A 117 -2.62 41.00 22.66
N ARG A 118 -2.68 42.05 21.83
CA ARG A 118 -3.68 42.25 20.77
C ARG A 118 -3.67 41.11 19.76
N GLN A 119 -2.50 40.81 19.19
CA GLN A 119 -2.35 39.76 18.17
C GLN A 119 -2.74 38.38 18.73
N ILE A 120 -2.38 38.11 19.98
CA ILE A 120 -2.73 36.86 20.67
C ILE A 120 -4.25 36.77 20.86
N ASN A 121 -4.88 37.78 21.45
CA ASN A 121 -6.32 37.76 21.72
C ASN A 121 -7.15 37.65 20.42
N ILE A 122 -6.77 38.34 19.34
CA ILE A 122 -7.45 38.22 18.04
C ILE A 122 -7.43 36.77 17.52
N LYS A 123 -6.28 36.09 17.63
CA LYS A 123 -6.12 34.69 17.21
C LYS A 123 -6.77 33.68 18.16
N MET A 124 -6.84 34.01 19.45
CA MET A 124 -7.57 33.21 20.43
C MET A 124 -9.08 33.25 20.19
N ARG A 125 -9.59 34.39 19.72
CA ARG A 125 -11.00 34.59 19.38
C ARG A 125 -11.42 33.91 18.08
N ASP A 126 -10.50 33.61 17.17
CA ASP A 126 -10.86 33.05 15.86
C ASP A 126 -11.42 31.61 15.94
N ARG A 127 -12.10 31.18 14.86
CA ARG A 127 -12.63 29.82 14.73
C ARG A 127 -11.61 28.83 14.20
N GLU A 128 -10.37 29.26 13.96
CA GLU A 128 -9.33 28.35 13.45
C GLU A 128 -8.87 27.41 14.57
N PRO A 129 -8.42 26.20 14.24
CA PRO A 129 -7.96 25.21 15.21
C PRO A 129 -6.62 25.58 15.86
N ASP A 130 -5.79 26.32 15.16
CA ASP A 130 -4.39 26.55 15.54
C ASP A 130 -4.27 27.72 16.54
N LEU A 131 -3.50 27.55 17.60
CA LEU A 131 -3.12 28.61 18.52
C LEU A 131 -2.23 29.68 17.83
N PRO A 132 -2.21 30.92 18.36
CA PRO A 132 -1.30 31.96 17.89
C PRO A 132 0.16 31.48 17.91
N HIS A 133 0.94 31.93 16.92
CA HIS A 133 2.35 31.61 16.83
C HIS A 133 3.16 32.45 17.83
N LEU A 134 3.05 32.16 19.13
CA LEU A 134 3.58 32.99 20.21
C LEU A 134 5.06 33.35 20.04
N ALA A 135 5.92 32.39 19.71
CA ALA A 135 7.35 32.64 19.51
C ALA A 135 7.64 33.66 18.37
N ARG A 136 6.76 33.71 17.36
CA ARG A 136 6.86 34.66 16.25
C ARG A 136 6.34 36.03 16.66
N ILE A 137 5.20 36.09 17.37
CA ILE A 137 4.65 37.33 17.93
C ILE A 137 5.67 37.98 18.88
N PHE A 138 6.28 37.21 19.79
CA PHE A 138 7.32 37.71 20.70
C PHE A 138 8.52 38.29 19.95
N LYS A 139 8.90 37.68 18.83
CA LYS A 139 9.99 38.18 17.98
C LYS A 139 9.58 39.44 17.22
N ASP A 140 8.42 39.44 16.59
CA ASP A 140 7.95 40.55 15.74
C ASP A 140 7.59 41.79 16.59
N CYS A 141 7.21 41.61 17.85
CA CYS A 141 6.95 42.68 18.83
C CYS A 141 8.16 42.98 19.74
N ASN A 142 9.37 42.48 19.43
CA ASN A 142 10.60 42.74 20.21
C ASN A 142 10.49 42.49 21.73
N ILE A 143 9.66 41.52 22.17
CA ILE A 143 9.37 41.31 23.60
C ILE A 143 10.64 40.96 24.39
N GLN A 144 11.58 40.24 23.78
CA GLN A 144 12.86 39.92 24.43
C GLN A 144 13.74 41.15 24.67
N GLU A 145 13.65 42.18 23.80
CA GLU A 145 14.35 43.45 23.99
C GLU A 145 13.68 44.26 25.10
N VAL A 146 12.35 44.25 25.17
CA VAL A 146 11.55 44.89 26.23
C VAL A 146 11.86 44.30 27.61
N VAL A 147 12.00 42.98 27.71
CA VAL A 147 12.30 42.29 28.99
C VAL A 147 13.80 42.27 29.30
N GLY A 148 14.66 42.44 28.28
CA GLY A 148 16.12 42.46 28.44
C GLY A 148 16.80 41.09 28.54
N GLU A 149 16.07 39.99 28.41
CA GLU A 149 16.61 38.63 28.44
C GLU A 149 15.82 37.65 27.55
N THR A 150 16.46 36.55 27.13
CA THR A 150 15.78 35.46 26.40
C THR A 150 15.04 34.57 27.41
N LEU A 151 13.71 34.60 27.37
CA LEU A 151 12.88 33.75 28.23
C LEU A 151 12.32 32.53 27.48
N PRO A 152 12.31 31.33 28.12
CA PRO A 152 11.80 30.12 27.49
C PRO A 152 10.26 30.16 27.38
N LEU A 153 9.74 29.74 26.23
CA LEU A 153 8.32 29.48 25.99
C LEU A 153 8.09 27.97 25.80
N PRO A 154 7.97 27.18 26.89
CA PRO A 154 7.63 25.77 26.83
C PRO A 154 6.55 25.43 25.79
N GLY A 155 6.84 24.47 24.91
CA GLY A 155 5.91 24.01 23.88
C GLY A 155 5.84 24.88 22.63
N PHE A 156 6.46 26.08 22.60
CA PHE A 156 6.46 26.98 21.43
C PHE A 156 7.84 27.05 20.75
N HIS A 157 7.84 27.15 19.42
CA HIS A 157 9.07 27.23 18.62
C HIS A 157 8.91 28.16 17.41
N LEU A 158 9.99 28.85 17.02
CA LEU A 158 9.94 29.91 16.01
C LEU A 158 9.61 29.40 14.59
N GLU A 159 10.04 28.19 14.23
CA GLU A 159 9.83 27.65 12.87
C GLU A 159 8.63 26.70 12.79
N SER A 160 8.48 25.82 13.78
CA SER A 160 7.46 24.77 13.78
C SER A 160 6.19 25.15 14.55
N ARG A 161 6.12 26.38 15.08
CA ARG A 161 5.09 26.92 15.98
C ARG A 161 5.01 26.21 17.33
N LEU A 162 4.83 24.90 17.34
CA LEU A 162 4.90 24.05 18.51
C LEU A 162 6.14 23.15 18.43
N TYR A 163 6.74 22.86 19.58
CA TYR A 163 7.84 21.90 19.69
C TYR A 163 7.92 21.33 21.10
N PHE A 164 7.91 20.00 21.18
CA PHE A 164 8.02 19.27 22.43
C PHE A 164 9.26 18.36 22.36
N PRO A 165 10.30 18.61 23.18
CA PRO A 165 11.50 17.78 23.17
C PRO A 165 11.16 16.38 23.71
N ILE A 166 11.40 15.35 22.90
CA ILE A 166 11.13 13.96 23.26
C ILE A 166 12.43 13.32 23.77
N SER A 167 12.60 13.16 25.08
CA SER A 167 13.81 12.52 25.63
C SER A 167 13.91 11.03 25.23
N GLN A 168 15.10 10.41 25.31
CA GLN A 168 15.27 8.96 25.04
C GLN A 168 14.67 8.07 26.13
N ASN A 169 14.69 8.51 27.40
CA ASN A 169 14.11 7.77 28.53
C ASN A 169 12.58 7.60 28.44
N PHE A 170 11.92 8.43 27.63
CA PHE A 170 10.48 8.39 27.37
C PHE A 170 10.03 7.15 26.58
N ASN A 171 10.83 6.68 25.60
CA ASN A 171 10.45 5.49 24.81
C ASN A 171 10.38 4.23 25.69
N LEU A 172 11.16 4.18 26.78
CA LEU A 172 11.17 3.07 27.72
C LEU A 172 9.96 3.10 28.68
N ALA A 173 9.55 4.28 29.15
CA ALA A 173 8.43 4.43 30.08
C ALA A 173 7.05 4.36 29.38
N ALA A 174 6.94 4.83 28.14
CA ALA A 174 5.70 4.75 27.35
C ALA A 174 5.29 3.31 26.97
N ASN A 175 6.24 2.36 27.06
CA ASN A 175 6.03 0.93 26.80
C ASN A 175 5.77 0.10 28.07
N ALA A 176 5.67 0.71 29.26
CA ALA A 176 5.42 -0.01 30.51
C ALA A 176 3.94 -0.46 30.61
N GLU A 177 3.71 -1.67 31.15
CA GLU A 177 2.39 -2.33 31.25
C GLU A 177 1.40 -1.68 32.23
N GLU A 178 1.79 -0.63 32.95
CA GLU A 178 0.87 0.09 33.84
C GLU A 178 -0.18 0.83 33.02
N LYS A 179 -1.46 0.66 33.38
CA LYS A 179 -2.58 1.40 32.75
C LYS A 179 -2.27 2.90 32.83
N PRO A 180 -2.06 3.59 31.70
CA PRO A 180 -1.71 4.99 31.75
C PRO A 180 -2.96 5.79 32.10
N GLU A 181 -2.97 6.41 33.29
CA GLU A 181 -3.99 7.39 33.65
C GLU A 181 -3.68 8.71 32.93
N LEU A 182 -4.65 9.24 32.18
CA LEU A 182 -4.55 10.59 31.62
C LEU A 182 -5.16 11.58 32.63
N VAL A 183 -4.28 12.23 33.39
CA VAL A 183 -4.65 13.24 34.39
C VAL A 183 -4.12 14.60 33.97
N LEU A 184 -5.02 15.54 33.66
CA LEU A 184 -4.68 16.89 33.20
C LEU A 184 -5.30 17.94 34.12
N PRO A 185 -4.77 19.18 34.16
CA PRO A 185 -5.45 20.29 34.84
C PRO A 185 -6.85 20.49 34.27
N LEU A 186 -7.84 20.75 35.13
CA LEU A 186 -9.23 20.92 34.70
C LEU A 186 -9.41 22.11 33.73
N GLU A 187 -8.57 23.14 33.86
CA GLU A 187 -8.52 24.31 32.97
C GLU A 187 -7.90 23.98 31.60
N ALA A 188 -7.05 22.95 31.50
CA ALA A 188 -6.41 22.55 30.24
C ALA A 188 -7.25 21.54 29.45
N ILE A 189 -7.92 20.60 30.12
CA ILE A 189 -8.64 19.52 29.43
C ILE A 189 -9.78 20.04 28.52
N GLN A 190 -10.50 21.07 28.96
CA GLN A 190 -11.64 21.62 28.22
C GLN A 190 -11.22 22.22 26.86
N PRO A 191 -10.28 23.19 26.82
CA PRO A 191 -9.80 23.72 25.55
C PRO A 191 -9.08 22.65 24.70
N LEU A 192 -8.33 21.72 25.32
CA LEU A 192 -7.70 20.61 24.59
C LEU A 192 -8.73 19.66 23.98
N ALA A 193 -9.90 19.48 24.59
CA ALA A 193 -11.01 18.72 24.03
C ALA A 193 -11.84 19.51 23.00
N GLY A 194 -11.50 20.76 22.70
CA GLY A 194 -12.24 21.61 21.76
C GLY A 194 -13.48 22.28 22.34
N ILE A 195 -13.70 22.17 23.66
CA ILE A 195 -14.74 22.94 24.36
C ILE A 195 -14.22 24.36 24.52
N ARG A 196 -14.54 25.22 23.55
CA ARG A 196 -14.15 26.63 23.58
C ARG A 196 -15.14 27.48 24.35
N TYR A 197 -14.64 28.32 25.24
CA TYR A 197 -15.39 29.36 25.93
C TYR A 197 -14.78 30.72 25.57
N ASN A 198 -15.54 31.50 24.80
CA ASN A 198 -15.23 32.87 24.44
C ASN A 198 -16.40 33.76 24.84
N THR A 199 -16.18 34.54 25.87
CA THR A 199 -17.22 35.41 26.42
C THR A 199 -17.44 36.69 25.61
N VAL A 200 -16.51 37.04 24.70
CA VAL A 200 -16.58 38.19 23.78
C VAL A 200 -17.38 37.85 22.53
N ASP A 201 -16.97 36.80 21.81
CA ASP A 201 -17.64 36.31 20.60
C ASP A 201 -18.32 34.96 20.89
N ILE A 202 -19.52 35.03 21.46
CA ILE A 202 -20.26 33.85 21.95
C ILE A 202 -20.62 32.84 20.84
N ASP A 203 -20.68 33.27 19.58
CA ASP A 203 -20.93 32.43 18.42
C ASP A 203 -19.69 31.61 18.00
N HIS A 204 -18.52 31.93 18.55
CA HIS A 204 -17.28 31.17 18.40
C HIS A 204 -17.08 30.16 19.55
N SER A 205 -18.02 30.12 20.49
CA SER A 205 -17.98 29.23 21.66
C SER A 205 -18.79 27.97 21.44
N TYR A 206 -18.42 26.92 22.17
CA TYR A 206 -19.33 25.81 22.43
C TYR A 206 -20.60 26.36 23.12
N PRO A 207 -21.82 25.94 22.74
CA PRO A 207 -23.07 26.48 23.27
C PRO A 207 -23.07 26.51 24.80
N THR A 208 -23.51 27.64 25.36
CA THR A 208 -23.52 27.89 26.81
C THR A 208 -24.97 27.80 27.30
N GLY A 209 -25.39 26.64 27.82
CA GLY A 209 -26.75 26.37 28.30
C GLY A 209 -26.83 25.20 29.28
N ARG A 210 -28.03 24.85 29.76
CA ARG A 210 -28.22 23.63 30.60
C ARG A 210 -27.96 22.34 29.81
N ASP A 211 -28.24 22.34 28.51
CA ASP A 211 -27.93 21.27 27.57
C ASP A 211 -26.92 21.77 26.52
N ASN A 212 -25.63 21.46 26.70
CA ASN A 212 -24.56 21.95 25.82
C ASN A 212 -24.42 21.03 24.59
N VAL A 213 -25.16 21.34 23.52
CA VAL A 213 -25.18 20.49 22.31
C VAL A 213 -24.75 21.25 21.05
N LEU A 214 -23.64 20.84 20.44
CA LEU A 214 -23.27 21.24 19.07
C LEU A 214 -23.96 20.32 18.07
N ARG A 215 -24.55 20.87 17.00
CA ARG A 215 -25.17 20.08 15.92
C ARG A 215 -24.80 20.60 14.54
N THR A 216 -24.46 19.68 13.64
CA THR A 216 -24.22 19.97 12.22
C THR A 216 -24.95 18.95 11.36
N ARG A 217 -25.29 19.33 10.13
CA ARG A 217 -26.04 18.49 9.18
C ARG A 217 -25.38 18.51 7.83
N MET A 218 -25.40 17.36 7.15
CA MET A 218 -24.93 17.22 5.78
C MET A 218 -25.94 16.41 4.98
N THR A 219 -26.05 16.76 3.70
CA THR A 219 -26.68 15.89 2.70
C THR A 219 -25.56 15.30 1.86
N LEU A 220 -25.47 13.98 1.76
CA LEU A 220 -24.55 13.31 0.85
C LEU A 220 -25.28 13.02 -0.47
N PRO A 221 -25.04 13.80 -1.55
CA PRO A 221 -25.78 13.64 -2.79
C PRO A 221 -25.60 12.27 -3.42
N GLN A 222 -24.44 11.64 -3.24
CA GLN A 222 -24.09 10.35 -3.86
C GLN A 222 -24.94 9.18 -3.33
N VAL A 223 -25.33 9.23 -2.06
CA VAL A 223 -26.17 8.21 -1.42
C VAL A 223 -27.62 8.67 -1.21
N GLY A 224 -27.93 9.95 -1.49
CA GLY A 224 -29.26 10.52 -1.28
C GLY A 224 -29.68 10.61 0.19
N ARG A 225 -28.73 10.47 1.13
CA ARG A 225 -28.98 10.40 2.58
C ARG A 225 -28.57 11.69 3.29
N LYS A 226 -29.26 11.99 4.38
CA LYS A 226 -28.94 13.11 5.28
C LYS A 226 -28.36 12.56 6.57
N PHE A 227 -27.34 13.22 7.10
CA PHE A 227 -26.70 12.86 8.35
C PHE A 227 -26.67 14.08 9.28
N GLU A 228 -26.85 13.83 10.56
CA GLU A 228 -26.71 14.79 11.65
C GLU A 228 -25.64 14.27 12.61
N ILE A 229 -24.67 15.11 12.96
CA ILE A 229 -23.74 14.86 14.06
C ILE A 229 -24.11 15.81 15.21
N ALA A 230 -24.22 15.24 16.41
CA ALA A 230 -24.47 15.97 17.63
C ALA A 230 -23.40 15.65 18.68
N SER A 231 -22.76 16.67 19.23
CA SER A 231 -21.87 16.54 20.39
C SER A 231 -22.59 17.07 21.62
N ASN A 232 -22.80 16.23 22.63
CA ASN A 232 -23.46 16.60 23.88
C ASN A 232 -22.46 16.56 25.04
N LEU A 233 -22.31 17.67 25.75
CA LEU A 233 -21.53 17.74 26.99
C LEU A 233 -22.49 17.69 28.19
N SER A 234 -22.50 16.55 28.89
CA SER A 234 -23.32 16.30 30.08
C SER A 234 -22.51 16.42 31.38
N ARG A 235 -23.22 16.70 32.47
CA ARG A 235 -22.68 16.83 33.83
C ARG A 235 -23.56 15.99 34.75
N ASP A 236 -23.06 14.91 35.35
CA ASP A 236 -23.85 14.22 36.36
C ASP A 236 -23.80 15.02 37.66
N ILE A 237 -24.97 15.49 38.09
CA ILE A 237 -25.18 16.13 39.39
C ILE A 237 -25.75 15.03 40.29
N GLU A 238 -25.09 14.69 41.40
CA GLU A 238 -25.70 13.84 42.42
C GLU A 238 -26.98 14.50 42.94
N PHE A 239 -27.96 13.69 43.34
CA PHE A 239 -29.24 14.12 43.94
C PHE A 239 -29.09 15.00 45.20
N ASP A 240 -27.86 15.20 45.68
CA ASP A 240 -27.43 16.09 46.76
C ASP A 240 -26.51 17.22 46.22
N GLY A 241 -27.11 18.17 45.51
CA GLY A 241 -26.93 19.60 45.82
C GLY A 241 -25.62 20.36 45.54
N SER A 242 -24.41 19.78 45.38
CA SER A 242 -23.23 20.66 45.19
C SER A 242 -22.03 20.09 44.41
N SER A 243 -21.95 20.50 43.13
CA SER A 243 -20.88 20.30 42.14
C SER A 243 -20.84 18.93 41.42
N PRO A 244 -20.79 18.91 40.07
CA PRO A 244 -20.69 17.66 39.32
C PRO A 244 -19.36 16.95 39.60
N LYS A 245 -19.41 15.64 39.84
CA LYS A 245 -18.22 14.79 40.09
C LYS A 245 -17.53 14.33 38.81
N ASN A 246 -18.29 14.20 37.73
CA ASN A 246 -17.81 13.77 36.42
C ASN A 246 -18.31 14.71 35.31
N ARG A 247 -17.71 14.59 34.13
CA ARG A 247 -18.20 15.17 32.89
C ARG A 247 -18.07 14.16 31.78
N THR A 248 -18.99 14.20 30.83
CA THR A 248 -19.01 13.30 29.68
C THR A 248 -19.26 14.10 28.40
N ILE A 249 -18.52 13.78 27.33
CA ILE A 249 -18.82 14.24 25.97
C ILE A 249 -19.23 13.02 25.15
N ASP A 250 -20.43 13.08 24.61
CA ASP A 250 -20.97 12.09 23.68
C ASP A 250 -21.15 12.74 22.30
N LEU A 251 -20.28 12.38 21.36
CA LEU A 251 -20.44 12.72 19.95
C LEU A 251 -21.14 11.57 19.25
N THR A 252 -22.32 11.83 18.71
CA THR A 252 -23.19 10.84 18.08
C THR A 252 -23.57 11.26 16.66
N GLN A 253 -23.86 10.26 15.83
CA GLN A 253 -24.32 10.43 14.47
C GLN A 253 -25.67 9.72 14.29
N ARG A 254 -26.58 10.35 13.55
CA ARG A 254 -27.86 9.74 13.16
C ARG A 254 -28.33 10.22 11.80
N GLU A 255 -29.25 9.47 11.21
CA GLU A 255 -29.97 9.89 10.01
C GLU A 255 -31.34 10.45 10.41
N PRO A 256 -31.61 11.75 10.18
CA PRO A 256 -32.81 12.41 10.71
C PRO A 256 -34.12 11.93 10.08
N ASN A 257 -34.08 11.15 8.99
CA ASN A 257 -35.25 10.65 8.28
C ASN A 257 -35.56 9.17 8.58
N ILE A 258 -34.82 8.52 9.48
CA ILE A 258 -35.06 7.15 9.92
C ILE A 258 -35.86 7.21 11.25
N PRO A 259 -36.79 6.27 11.53
CA PRO A 259 -37.61 6.30 12.74
C PRO A 259 -36.82 6.41 14.06
N GLU A 260 -37.39 7.10 15.05
CA GLU A 260 -36.74 7.45 16.34
C GLU A 260 -36.23 6.28 17.19
N TYR A 261 -36.57 5.03 16.86
CA TYR A 261 -36.12 3.84 17.59
C TYR A 261 -34.73 3.33 17.19
N GLU A 262 -34.12 3.84 16.11
CA GLU A 262 -32.71 3.55 15.83
C GLU A 262 -31.79 4.34 16.77
N THR A 263 -30.97 3.62 17.54
CA THR A 263 -30.03 4.21 18.49
C THR A 263 -28.98 5.04 17.73
N PRO A 264 -28.77 6.32 18.09
CA PRO A 264 -27.70 7.11 17.50
C PRO A 264 -26.36 6.39 17.62
N ARG A 265 -25.58 6.42 16.54
CA ARG A 265 -24.26 5.82 16.51
C ARG A 265 -23.31 6.68 17.32
N GLU A 266 -22.70 6.11 18.36
CA GLU A 266 -21.60 6.76 19.08
C GLU A 266 -20.35 6.83 18.20
N MET A 267 -19.80 8.04 18.10
CA MET A 267 -18.61 8.37 17.32
C MET A 267 -17.41 8.61 18.21
N ILE A 268 -17.60 9.44 19.25
CA ILE A 268 -16.61 9.73 20.28
C ILE A 268 -17.33 9.71 21.63
N HIS A 269 -16.77 9.00 22.60
CA HIS A 269 -17.18 9.06 23.99
C HIS A 269 -15.97 9.37 24.85
N ILE A 270 -16.05 10.38 25.70
CA ILE A 270 -15.01 10.65 26.69
C ILE A 270 -15.64 11.03 28.01
N ARG A 271 -15.13 10.43 29.09
CA ARG A 271 -15.56 10.68 30.46
C ARG A 271 -14.36 11.02 31.33
N TRP A 272 -14.50 12.03 32.17
CA TRP A 272 -13.49 12.34 33.20
C TRP A 272 -14.10 12.68 34.54
N ASP A 273 -13.39 12.27 35.59
CA ASP A 273 -13.69 12.62 36.98
C ASP A 273 -12.93 13.87 37.39
N ILE A 274 -13.56 14.72 38.21
CA ILE A 274 -12.92 15.91 38.79
C ILE A 274 -12.32 15.54 40.15
N ILE A 275 -11.01 15.64 40.26
CA ILE A 275 -10.25 15.46 41.50
C ILE A 275 -10.04 16.84 42.11
N LYS A 276 -10.79 17.15 43.17
CA LYS A 276 -10.65 18.41 43.91
C LYS A 276 -9.28 18.46 44.60
N GLY A 277 -8.54 19.55 44.40
CA GLY A 277 -7.07 19.54 44.50
C GLY A 277 -6.43 19.02 45.80
N SER A 278 -5.42 18.15 45.62
CA SER A 278 -4.30 17.91 46.54
C SER A 278 -3.21 18.95 46.30
N ARG A 279 -2.54 19.45 47.36
CA ARG A 279 -1.47 20.46 47.26
C ARG A 279 -0.32 19.99 46.35
N THR A 280 -0.09 20.69 45.24
CA THR A 280 1.17 20.66 44.49
C THR A 280 1.79 22.06 44.54
N GLY A 281 2.73 22.27 45.46
CA GLY A 281 3.35 23.59 45.68
C GLY A 281 2.42 24.62 46.33
N LYS A 282 2.42 25.87 45.82
CA LYS A 282 1.65 27.01 46.37
C LYS A 282 0.18 27.08 45.92
N TYR A 283 -0.26 26.24 44.97
CA TYR A 283 -1.60 26.30 44.40
C TYR A 283 -2.41 25.04 44.71
N LYS A 284 -3.73 25.20 44.89
CA LYS A 284 -4.69 24.09 44.94
C LYS A 284 -5.32 23.99 43.56
N LEU A 285 -4.92 23.00 42.77
CA LEU A 285 -5.36 22.80 41.40
C LEU A 285 -6.32 21.62 41.31
N ASP A 286 -7.50 21.84 40.73
CA ASP A 286 -8.42 20.75 40.41
C ASP A 286 -7.93 20.03 39.15
N MET A 287 -7.90 18.70 39.20
CA MET A 287 -7.42 17.85 38.12
C MET A 287 -8.59 17.10 37.48
N ALA A 288 -8.49 16.81 36.20
CA ALA A 288 -9.40 15.96 35.46
C ALA A 288 -8.70 14.64 35.14
N ARG A 289 -9.23 13.53 35.66
CA ARG A 289 -8.77 12.18 35.34
C ARG A 289 -9.72 11.57 34.34
N ILE A 290 -9.24 11.31 33.13
CA ILE A 290 -10.03 10.62 32.10
C ILE A 290 -10.17 9.15 32.49
N THR A 291 -11.42 8.69 32.57
CA THR A 291 -11.79 7.34 33.03
C THR A 291 -12.31 6.46 31.89
N ASP A 292 -12.82 7.04 30.81
CA ASP A 292 -13.17 6.34 29.58
C ASP A 292 -12.91 7.25 28.37
N PHE A 293 -12.39 6.68 27.28
CA PHE A 293 -12.22 7.37 26.02
C PHE A 293 -12.31 6.37 24.85
N ARG A 294 -13.32 6.56 23.99
CA ARG A 294 -13.61 5.75 22.81
C ARG A 294 -13.68 6.61 21.55
N LEU A 295 -13.07 6.13 20.48
CA LEU A 295 -13.18 6.68 19.12
C LEU A 295 -13.67 5.57 18.20
N LEU A 296 -14.93 5.59 17.73
CA LEU A 296 -15.47 4.57 16.82
C LEU A 296 -15.22 3.11 17.29
N LYS A 297 -15.24 2.86 18.61
CA LYS A 297 -14.89 1.61 19.34
C LYS A 297 -13.40 1.39 19.66
N HIS A 298 -12.49 2.15 19.06
CA HIS A 298 -11.08 2.16 19.45
C HIS A 298 -10.93 2.81 20.84
N LEU A 299 -9.99 2.34 21.65
CA LEU A 299 -9.83 2.75 23.06
C LEU A 299 -8.45 3.40 23.29
N PRO A 300 -8.19 4.63 22.80
CA PRO A 300 -6.88 5.29 22.90
C PRO A 300 -6.31 5.34 24.32
N LEU A 301 -7.17 5.52 25.33
CA LEU A 301 -6.76 5.56 26.74
C LEU A 301 -6.06 4.27 27.19
N ARG A 302 -6.49 3.11 26.67
CA ARG A 302 -5.87 1.82 27.00
C ARG A 302 -4.52 1.61 26.31
N MET A 303 -4.17 2.46 25.34
CA MET A 303 -2.95 2.33 24.54
C MET A 303 -1.83 3.28 24.95
N GLY A 304 -2.06 4.19 25.90
CA GLY A 304 -1.04 5.17 26.28
C GLY A 304 -1.57 6.58 26.49
N PHE A 305 -0.88 7.34 27.33
CA PHE A 305 -1.07 8.79 27.46
C PHE A 305 -0.98 9.48 26.09
N ARG A 306 0.01 9.11 25.28
CA ARG A 306 0.25 9.68 23.95
C ARG A 306 -0.92 9.45 22.99
N HIS A 307 -1.47 8.23 22.95
CA HIS A 307 -2.63 7.87 22.14
C HIS A 307 -3.91 8.59 22.61
N ALA A 308 -4.07 8.73 23.93
CA ALA A 308 -5.17 9.49 24.50
C ALA A 308 -5.09 10.99 24.14
N MET A 309 -3.90 11.59 24.20
CA MET A 309 -3.67 12.97 23.72
C MET A 309 -3.96 13.11 22.23
N SER A 310 -3.48 12.20 21.37
CA SER A 310 -3.81 12.28 19.94
C SER A 310 -5.31 12.09 19.68
N GLY A 311 -5.99 11.28 20.49
CA GLY A 311 -7.46 11.16 20.46
C GLY A 311 -8.17 12.47 20.83
N LEU A 312 -7.68 13.20 21.84
CA LEU A 312 -8.17 14.54 22.16
C LEU A 312 -7.99 15.50 20.99
N GLY A 313 -6.90 15.36 20.22
CA GLY A 313 -6.66 16.12 18.98
C GLY A 313 -7.75 15.91 17.94
N VAL A 314 -8.19 14.65 17.75
CA VAL A 314 -9.31 14.30 16.86
C VAL A 314 -10.60 15.00 17.31
N LEU A 315 -10.91 14.93 18.61
CA LEU A 315 -12.10 15.57 19.19
C LEU A 315 -12.05 17.09 19.02
N ASN A 316 -10.90 17.71 19.31
CA ASN A 316 -10.68 19.15 19.19
C ASN A 316 -10.92 19.67 17.76
N ARG A 317 -10.29 19.04 16.76
CA ARG A 317 -10.48 19.42 15.36
C ARG A 317 -11.91 19.18 14.89
N THR A 318 -12.55 18.11 15.37
CA THR A 318 -13.96 17.80 15.09
C THR A 318 -14.88 18.90 15.64
N HIS A 319 -14.72 19.32 16.89
CA HIS A 319 -15.46 20.46 17.45
C HIS A 319 -15.18 21.77 16.70
N THR A 320 -13.92 21.99 16.32
CA THR A 320 -13.54 23.20 15.57
C THR A 320 -14.24 23.26 14.21
N ASP A 321 -14.28 22.16 13.45
CA ASP A 321 -15.05 22.09 12.20
C ASP A 321 -16.54 22.39 12.48
N MET A 322 -17.11 21.84 13.55
CA MET A 322 -18.51 22.08 13.92
C MET A 322 -18.80 23.54 14.31
N LEU A 323 -17.81 24.27 14.85
CA LEU A 323 -17.91 25.70 15.18
C LEU A 323 -17.75 26.59 13.93
N LYS A 324 -16.97 26.14 12.93
CA LYS A 324 -16.76 26.87 11.67
C LYS A 324 -18.01 26.78 10.78
N SER A 325 -18.93 27.73 10.96
CA SER A 325 -20.13 27.88 10.12
C SER A 325 -21.09 26.67 10.13
N ARG A 326 -20.99 25.80 11.15
CA ARG A 326 -21.69 24.50 11.23
C ARG A 326 -21.32 23.52 10.13
N ASP A 327 -20.07 23.58 9.68
CA ASP A 327 -19.54 22.61 8.73
C ASP A 327 -19.62 21.18 9.29
N TYR A 328 -19.94 20.24 8.41
CA TYR A 328 -19.94 18.84 8.79
C TYR A 328 -18.49 18.35 8.94
N PRO A 329 -18.12 17.76 10.09
CA PRO A 329 -16.72 17.54 10.43
C PRO A 329 -16.05 16.54 9.49
N ARG A 330 -14.81 16.82 9.12
CA ARG A 330 -13.95 15.93 8.32
C ARG A 330 -13.26 14.89 9.23
N MET A 331 -14.07 14.13 9.97
CA MET A 331 -13.57 13.24 11.03
C MET A 331 -12.57 12.20 10.51
N LEU A 332 -12.70 11.73 9.26
CA LEU A 332 -11.75 10.78 8.68
C LEU A 332 -10.35 11.42 8.47
N ASP A 333 -10.29 12.68 8.05
CA ASP A 333 -9.02 13.42 7.92
C ASP A 333 -8.36 13.58 9.29
N HIS A 334 -9.14 13.89 10.32
CA HIS A 334 -8.62 14.09 11.68
C HIS A 334 -8.09 12.78 12.27
N LEU A 335 -8.78 11.66 12.04
CA LEU A 335 -8.27 10.34 12.43
C LEU A 335 -6.94 10.03 11.74
N ALA A 336 -6.79 10.33 10.45
CA ALA A 336 -5.51 10.14 9.76
C ALA A 336 -4.41 11.07 10.25
N LEU A 337 -4.72 12.36 10.44
CA LEU A 337 -3.78 13.37 10.92
C LEU A 337 -3.15 13.01 12.27
N TYR A 338 -3.93 12.40 13.16
CA TYR A 338 -3.50 12.03 14.52
C TYR A 338 -3.17 10.55 14.70
N GLY A 339 -3.01 9.79 13.60
CA GLY A 339 -2.58 8.38 13.65
C GLY A 339 -3.64 7.38 14.13
N HIS A 340 -4.92 7.76 14.16
CA HIS A 340 -6.06 6.95 14.62
C HIS A 340 -6.86 6.29 13.48
N THR A 341 -6.25 6.03 12.32
CA THR A 341 -6.97 5.41 11.19
C THR A 341 -7.55 4.04 11.52
N GLU A 342 -6.98 3.31 12.48
CA GLU A 342 -7.53 2.04 12.98
C GLU A 342 -8.96 2.18 13.53
N ALA A 343 -9.32 3.34 14.08
CA ALA A 343 -10.67 3.61 14.55
C ALA A 343 -11.70 3.59 13.40
N ALA A 344 -11.27 3.87 12.17
CA ALA A 344 -12.06 3.77 10.95
C ALA A 344 -11.65 2.55 10.11
N ALA A 345 -11.09 1.49 10.71
CA ALA A 345 -10.58 0.35 9.96
C ALA A 345 -11.67 -0.42 9.20
N SER A 346 -12.91 -0.48 9.72
CA SER A 346 -14.00 -1.17 9.03
C SER A 346 -15.42 -0.73 9.39
N SER A 347 -16.33 -0.79 8.41
CA SER A 347 -17.75 -0.43 8.53
C SER A 347 -18.70 -1.54 8.97
N GLU A 348 -18.19 -2.74 9.26
CA GLU A 348 -19.02 -3.92 9.50
C GLU A 348 -19.63 -4.01 10.92
N SER A 349 -20.67 -4.83 11.05
CA SER A 349 -21.18 -5.28 12.33
C SER A 349 -20.28 -6.37 12.96
N PRO A 350 -20.30 -6.51 14.30
CA PRO A 350 -19.60 -7.61 14.98
C PRO A 350 -20.01 -9.00 14.44
N PRO A 351 -19.09 -9.97 14.41
CA PRO A 351 -19.42 -11.34 14.01
C PRO A 351 -20.32 -12.03 15.05
N PRO A 352 -21.06 -13.09 14.68
CA PRO A 352 -21.81 -13.88 15.65
C PRO A 352 -20.87 -14.72 16.54
N LYS A 353 -21.32 -15.13 17.73
CA LYS A 353 -20.55 -16.00 18.65
C LYS A 353 -20.09 -17.32 18.01
N ARG A 354 -20.92 -17.91 17.13
CA ARG A 354 -20.58 -19.13 16.38
C ARG A 354 -19.47 -18.94 15.36
N GLY A 355 -19.19 -17.68 15.00
CA GLY A 355 -18.25 -17.26 13.97
C GLY A 355 -18.86 -17.07 12.58
N ARG A 356 -18.10 -16.44 11.69
CA ARG A 356 -18.35 -16.29 10.24
C ARG A 356 -17.04 -16.37 9.46
N LEU A 357 -17.12 -16.72 8.17
CA LEU A 357 -16.00 -16.58 7.23
C LEU A 357 -16.12 -15.25 6.48
N VAL A 358 -15.02 -14.50 6.39
CA VAL A 358 -14.94 -13.22 5.68
C VAL A 358 -13.80 -13.27 4.67
N LEU A 359 -14.10 -12.92 3.42
CA LEU A 359 -13.15 -12.65 2.36
C LEU A 359 -12.98 -11.13 2.20
N THR A 360 -11.74 -10.68 2.06
CA THR A 360 -11.40 -9.31 1.69
C THR A 360 -10.32 -9.34 0.60
N SER A 361 -10.61 -8.75 -0.56
CA SER A 361 -9.62 -8.57 -1.63
C SER A 361 -8.75 -7.36 -1.32
N LYS A 362 -7.47 -7.53 -1.05
CA LYS A 362 -6.52 -6.40 -0.85
C LYS A 362 -5.88 -5.95 -2.16
N GLY A 363 -5.96 -6.80 -3.18
CA GLY A 363 -5.61 -6.47 -4.56
C GLY A 363 -6.04 -7.57 -5.53
N GLY A 364 -5.97 -7.28 -6.83
CA GLY A 364 -6.44 -8.15 -7.91
C GLY A 364 -7.87 -7.86 -8.39
N ASN A 365 -8.69 -7.12 -7.64
CA ASN A 365 -10.00 -6.63 -8.08
C ASN A 365 -9.94 -5.12 -8.32
N ASN A 366 -9.17 -4.73 -9.35
CA ASN A 366 -8.68 -3.38 -9.59
C ASN A 366 -9.68 -2.55 -10.42
N LEU A 367 -10.94 -2.54 -9.98
CA LEU A 367 -12.05 -1.95 -10.73
C LEU A 367 -12.13 -0.41 -10.62
N GLU A 368 -11.33 0.19 -9.75
CA GLU A 368 -11.22 1.64 -9.55
C GLU A 368 -9.83 1.98 -9.00
N GLU A 369 -9.21 3.05 -9.49
CA GLU A 369 -7.92 3.57 -9.03
C GLU A 369 -7.86 3.66 -7.50
N VAL A 370 -6.86 3.09 -6.85
CA VAL A 370 -6.68 3.16 -5.39
C VAL A 370 -5.93 4.43 -5.01
N VAL A 371 -4.84 4.74 -5.71
CA VAL A 371 -4.08 5.99 -5.63
C VAL A 371 -3.54 6.28 -7.04
N PRO A 372 -3.17 7.54 -7.38
CA PRO A 372 -2.70 7.89 -8.71
C PRO A 372 -1.66 6.90 -9.28
N GLY A 373 -2.05 6.14 -10.31
CA GLY A 373 -1.23 5.14 -11.00
C GLY A 373 -1.23 3.71 -10.43
N ILE A 374 -2.09 3.39 -9.45
CA ILE A 374 -2.32 2.03 -8.93
C ILE A 374 -3.81 1.73 -8.86
N GLY A 375 -4.22 0.53 -9.28
CA GLY A 375 -5.59 0.04 -9.14
C GLY A 375 -6.47 0.23 -10.37
N GLU A 376 -5.89 0.63 -11.51
CA GLU A 376 -6.54 0.63 -12.84
C GLU A 376 -5.86 -0.36 -13.80
N ASP A 377 -5.02 -1.25 -13.26
CA ASP A 377 -4.25 -2.23 -14.01
C ASP A 377 -4.36 -3.60 -13.35
N ILE A 378 -4.25 -4.65 -14.15
CA ILE A 378 -4.11 -6.02 -13.66
C ILE A 378 -2.82 -6.18 -12.82
N GLY A 379 -2.94 -6.83 -11.66
CA GLY A 379 -1.84 -7.19 -10.77
C GLY A 379 -2.12 -6.96 -9.29
N GLY A 380 -1.09 -7.07 -8.46
CA GLY A 380 -1.19 -6.88 -7.02
C GLY A 380 -2.10 -7.89 -6.31
N ASN A 381 -2.19 -9.13 -6.81
CA ASN A 381 -3.12 -10.11 -6.26
C ASN A 381 -2.85 -10.38 -4.77
N CYS A 382 -3.90 -10.25 -3.96
CA CYS A 382 -3.86 -10.58 -2.55
C CYS A 382 -5.29 -10.75 -2.01
N LYS A 383 -5.60 -11.95 -1.52
CA LYS A 383 -6.88 -12.29 -0.92
C LYS A 383 -6.66 -12.63 0.55
N VAL A 384 -7.46 -12.04 1.42
CA VAL A 384 -7.44 -12.31 2.85
C VAL A 384 -8.71 -13.04 3.21
N CYS A 385 -8.57 -14.24 3.75
CA CYS A 385 -9.68 -15.04 4.22
C CYS A 385 -9.56 -15.25 5.73
N ALA A 386 -10.58 -14.87 6.50
CA ALA A 386 -10.53 -14.91 7.96
C ALA A 386 -11.81 -15.47 8.56
N THR A 387 -11.66 -16.36 9.53
CA THR A 387 -12.74 -16.73 10.44
C THR A 387 -12.77 -15.73 11.59
N GLU A 388 -13.92 -15.12 11.83
CA GLU A 388 -14.14 -14.11 12.86
C GLU A 388 -15.21 -14.56 13.82
N TRP A 389 -15.00 -14.38 15.13
CA TRP A 389 -15.97 -14.75 16.17
C TRP A 389 -15.86 -13.82 17.38
N ILE A 390 -16.88 -13.81 18.23
CA ILE A 390 -16.81 -13.16 19.55
C ILE A 390 -16.35 -14.20 20.58
N ASP A 391 -15.29 -13.88 21.32
CA ASP A 391 -14.83 -14.69 22.44
C ASP A 391 -15.90 -14.63 23.57
N PRO A 392 -16.48 -15.78 23.97
CA PRO A 392 -17.54 -15.78 24.98
C PRO A 392 -17.08 -15.34 26.37
N LYS A 393 -15.77 -15.33 26.66
CA LYS A 393 -15.22 -14.93 27.96
C LYS A 393 -14.91 -13.44 28.05
N THR A 394 -14.35 -12.87 26.99
CA THR A 394 -13.91 -11.46 26.98
C THR A 394 -14.83 -10.53 26.22
N ASP A 395 -15.79 -11.08 25.46
CA ASP A 395 -16.66 -10.35 24.53
C ASP A 395 -15.88 -9.61 23.41
N GLU A 396 -14.61 -9.96 23.22
CA GLU A 396 -13.77 -9.38 22.17
C GLU A 396 -13.94 -10.12 20.85
N VAL A 397 -13.83 -9.39 19.75
CA VAL A 397 -13.75 -9.99 18.41
C VAL A 397 -12.37 -10.61 18.22
N LYS A 398 -12.34 -11.92 17.97
CA LYS A 398 -11.14 -12.66 17.60
C LYS A 398 -11.19 -13.02 16.12
N LYS A 399 -10.01 -13.12 15.52
CA LYS A 399 -9.82 -13.46 14.11
C LYS A 399 -8.70 -14.47 13.98
N LEU A 400 -8.84 -15.37 13.02
CA LEU A 400 -7.79 -16.26 12.54
C LEU A 400 -7.96 -16.39 11.04
N GLY A 401 -6.90 -16.16 10.28
CA GLY A 401 -7.00 -16.15 8.82
C GLY A 401 -5.73 -16.53 8.09
N VAL A 402 -5.82 -16.44 6.78
CA VAL A 402 -4.76 -16.71 5.81
C VAL A 402 -4.75 -15.63 4.73
N ILE A 403 -3.57 -15.44 4.16
CA ILE A 403 -3.37 -14.60 2.99
C ILE A 403 -3.05 -15.50 1.81
N PHE A 404 -3.75 -15.30 0.70
CA PHE A 404 -3.43 -15.91 -0.60
C PHE A 404 -2.80 -14.84 -1.49
N ASP A 405 -1.54 -15.08 -1.86
CA ASP A 405 -0.66 -14.20 -2.62
C ASP A 405 -0.34 -12.84 -1.99
N LEU A 406 0.79 -12.29 -2.42
CA LEU A 406 1.25 -10.96 -2.09
C LEU A 406 1.98 -10.35 -3.30
N GLY A 407 1.16 -9.99 -4.28
CA GLY A 407 1.58 -9.48 -5.57
C GLY A 407 1.99 -8.02 -5.60
N ALA A 408 2.85 -7.65 -6.55
CA ALA A 408 3.18 -6.26 -6.85
C ALA A 408 2.33 -5.70 -8.01
N TYR A 409 2.06 -4.39 -7.98
CA TYR A 409 1.55 -3.60 -9.10
C TYR A 409 2.70 -3.06 -9.95
N ILE A 410 2.49 -2.98 -11.26
CA ILE A 410 3.41 -2.32 -12.20
C ILE A 410 2.91 -0.89 -12.45
N MET A 411 3.72 0.13 -12.15
CA MET A 411 3.36 1.53 -12.37
C MET A 411 3.41 1.90 -13.86
N LYS A 412 2.28 2.31 -14.46
CA LYS A 412 2.21 2.77 -15.87
C LYS A 412 2.56 4.24 -16.10
N ILE A 413 2.49 5.09 -15.07
CA ILE A 413 2.69 6.55 -15.17
C ILE A 413 4.13 6.94 -14.79
N LYS A 414 4.64 8.07 -15.31
CA LYS A 414 5.85 8.74 -14.78
C LYS A 414 5.59 9.20 -13.34
N SER A 415 5.72 8.28 -12.40
CA SER A 415 5.71 8.53 -10.96
C SER A 415 7.13 8.55 -10.43
N GLU A 416 7.34 9.17 -9.27
CA GLU A 416 8.59 9.01 -8.53
C GLU A 416 8.69 7.64 -7.84
N TRP A 417 7.56 6.94 -7.72
CA TRP A 417 7.45 5.57 -7.22
C TRP A 417 7.71 4.58 -8.34
N THR A 418 8.42 3.50 -8.03
CA THR A 418 8.81 2.47 -9.01
C THR A 418 7.88 1.26 -9.00
N GLY A 419 7.04 1.11 -7.98
CA GLY A 419 6.09 0.02 -7.81
C GLY A 419 5.17 0.23 -6.62
N GLY A 420 4.24 -0.68 -6.40
CA GLY A 420 3.45 -0.72 -5.17
C GLY A 420 2.79 -2.07 -4.98
N GLY A 421 2.01 -2.23 -3.92
CA GLY A 421 1.33 -3.48 -3.62
C GLY A 421 0.33 -3.38 -2.47
N PRO A 422 -0.35 -4.50 -2.16
CA PRO A 422 -1.38 -4.58 -1.14
C PRO A 422 -0.89 -4.16 0.24
N ASP A 423 -1.73 -3.44 0.98
CA ASP A 423 -1.51 -3.15 2.40
C ASP A 423 -2.22 -4.19 3.28
N VAL A 424 -1.41 -5.05 3.89
CA VAL A 424 -1.86 -6.16 4.76
C VAL A 424 -1.41 -6.03 6.23
N LEU A 425 -0.89 -4.87 6.66
CA LEU A 425 -0.29 -4.74 8.01
C LEU A 425 -1.23 -5.17 9.15
N GLU A 426 -2.50 -4.79 9.06
CA GLU A 426 -3.51 -5.17 10.05
C GLU A 426 -3.81 -6.68 10.02
N GLU A 427 -3.82 -7.26 8.83
CA GLU A 427 -4.07 -8.68 8.61
C GLU A 427 -2.94 -9.55 9.19
N LEU A 428 -1.69 -9.08 9.16
CA LEU A 428 -0.54 -9.82 9.71
C LEU A 428 -0.62 -10.05 11.23
N LYS A 429 -1.44 -9.27 11.94
CA LYS A 429 -1.71 -9.47 13.37
C LYS A 429 -2.39 -10.82 13.63
N TYR A 430 -3.21 -11.32 12.69
CA TYR A 430 -4.00 -12.56 12.85
C TYR A 430 -3.87 -13.59 11.72
N CYS A 431 -3.23 -13.24 10.60
CA CYS A 431 -2.91 -14.16 9.52
C CYS A 431 -1.44 -14.57 9.61
N LYS A 432 -1.16 -15.72 10.25
CA LYS A 432 0.21 -16.25 10.40
C LYS A 432 0.68 -17.10 9.23
N ASN A 433 -0.24 -17.54 8.37
CA ASN A 433 0.05 -18.42 7.24
C ASN A 433 -0.26 -17.66 5.94
N ILE A 434 0.74 -17.57 5.05
CA ILE A 434 0.64 -16.89 3.76
C ILE A 434 0.91 -17.93 2.68
N PHE A 435 -0.03 -18.15 1.76
CA PHE A 435 0.09 -19.13 0.69
C PHE A 435 0.34 -18.41 -0.62
N ILE A 436 1.35 -18.87 -1.36
CA ILE A 436 1.71 -18.33 -2.66
C ILE A 436 1.33 -19.36 -3.74
N SER A 437 0.48 -18.93 -4.67
CA SER A 437 -0.05 -19.75 -5.76
C SER A 437 1.05 -20.09 -6.77
N HIS A 438 1.71 -19.06 -7.30
CA HIS A 438 2.85 -19.19 -8.20
C HIS A 438 3.82 -18.00 -8.13
N HIS A 439 4.87 -18.06 -8.94
CA HIS A 439 6.05 -17.20 -8.82
C HIS A 439 6.05 -15.95 -9.72
N HIS A 440 4.89 -15.51 -10.22
CA HIS A 440 4.84 -14.25 -10.98
C HIS A 440 4.93 -13.03 -10.06
N LEU A 441 5.31 -11.91 -10.66
CA LEU A 441 5.60 -10.66 -9.95
C LEU A 441 4.38 -10.15 -9.17
N ASP A 442 3.21 -10.29 -9.76
CA ASP A 442 1.90 -9.91 -9.26
C ASP A 442 1.26 -10.97 -8.34
N HIS A 443 2.03 -11.95 -7.88
CA HIS A 443 1.64 -12.93 -6.86
C HIS A 443 2.66 -13.09 -5.72
N LEU A 444 3.97 -12.89 -5.98
CA LEU A 444 5.04 -13.17 -5.00
C LEU A 444 5.89 -11.94 -4.62
N ASP A 445 6.25 -11.08 -5.57
CA ASP A 445 7.39 -10.17 -5.40
C ASP A 445 7.17 -9.09 -4.31
N PHE A 446 5.92 -8.80 -3.94
CA PHE A 446 5.61 -7.78 -2.94
C PHE A 446 5.80 -8.24 -1.49
N ILE A 447 6.31 -9.45 -1.30
CA ILE A 447 6.80 -9.93 -0.02
C ILE A 447 8.03 -9.17 0.51
N ILE A 448 8.81 -8.57 -0.39
CA ILE A 448 10.12 -7.97 -0.06
C ILE A 448 10.03 -6.75 0.86
N PRO A 449 9.15 -5.75 0.61
CA PRO A 449 8.97 -4.64 1.55
C PRO A 449 8.71 -5.10 2.97
N TYR A 450 7.90 -6.15 3.15
CA TYR A 450 7.57 -6.68 4.47
C TYR A 450 8.75 -7.41 5.14
N LEU A 451 9.51 -8.22 4.38
CA LEU A 451 10.74 -8.87 4.88
C LEU A 451 11.80 -7.86 5.30
N LYS A 452 12.01 -6.81 4.50
CA LYS A 452 13.01 -5.77 4.83
C LYS A 452 12.69 -5.03 6.12
N ASN A 453 11.41 -4.94 6.47
CA ASN A 453 10.89 -4.26 7.65
C ASN A 453 10.53 -5.21 8.81
N ASP A 454 10.98 -6.47 8.75
CA ASP A 454 10.80 -7.48 9.82
C ASP A 454 9.35 -7.83 10.17
N PHE A 455 8.40 -7.60 9.25
CA PHE A 455 6.98 -7.87 9.51
C PHE A 455 6.56 -9.34 9.40
N PHE A 456 7.43 -10.20 8.86
CA PHE A 456 7.13 -11.62 8.60
C PHE A 456 7.89 -12.62 9.47
N LYS A 457 8.73 -12.18 10.40
CA LYS A 457 9.58 -13.08 11.17
C LYS A 457 8.81 -14.20 11.88
N ASP A 458 7.62 -13.89 12.38
CA ASP A 458 6.75 -14.82 13.12
C ASP A 458 5.65 -15.45 12.23
N HIS A 459 5.88 -15.51 10.92
CA HIS A 459 4.93 -16.03 9.93
C HIS A 459 5.49 -17.26 9.21
N THR A 460 4.60 -17.97 8.52
CA THR A 460 4.94 -19.12 7.69
C THR A 460 4.48 -18.87 6.25
N LEU A 461 5.39 -19.08 5.30
CA LEU A 461 5.08 -19.05 3.87
C LEU A 461 4.85 -20.47 3.35
N HIS A 462 3.76 -20.67 2.65
CA HIS A 462 3.39 -21.94 2.03
C HIS A 462 3.50 -21.81 0.52
N MET A 463 4.39 -22.58 -0.09
CA MET A 463 4.63 -22.51 -1.54
C MET A 463 5.21 -23.81 -2.06
N THR A 464 5.12 -24.06 -3.37
CA THR A 464 5.75 -25.25 -3.96
C THR A 464 7.28 -25.09 -4.02
N PRO A 465 8.03 -26.20 -4.17
CA PRO A 465 9.49 -26.14 -4.33
C PRO A 465 9.98 -25.25 -5.48
N GLU A 466 9.25 -25.20 -6.60
CA GLU A 466 9.60 -24.36 -7.77
C GLU A 466 9.43 -22.86 -7.43
N VAL A 467 8.35 -22.50 -6.72
CA VAL A 467 8.13 -21.13 -6.23
C VAL A 467 9.18 -20.72 -5.20
N TYR A 468 9.58 -21.62 -4.29
CA TYR A 468 10.61 -21.33 -3.29
C TYR A 468 11.98 -20.98 -3.89
N GLU A 469 12.38 -21.63 -4.99
CA GLU A 469 13.62 -21.26 -5.68
C GLU A 469 13.55 -19.87 -6.30
N LYS A 470 12.39 -19.49 -6.85
CA LYS A 470 12.19 -18.13 -7.34
C LYS A 470 12.19 -17.12 -6.20
N PHE A 471 11.53 -17.43 -5.08
CA PHE A 471 11.55 -16.58 -3.90
C PHE A 471 12.97 -16.29 -3.41
N LYS A 472 13.85 -17.29 -3.36
CA LYS A 472 15.28 -17.08 -3.04
C LYS A 472 15.98 -16.15 -4.02
N ASP A 473 15.64 -16.21 -5.31
CA ASP A 473 16.17 -15.27 -6.28
C ASP A 473 15.69 -13.84 -6.05
N VAL A 474 14.40 -13.68 -5.76
CA VAL A 474 13.81 -12.38 -5.41
C VAL A 474 14.53 -11.82 -4.19
N MET A 475 14.69 -12.60 -3.11
CA MET A 475 15.47 -12.21 -1.93
C MET A 475 16.90 -11.79 -2.25
N THR A 476 17.59 -12.56 -3.09
CA THR A 476 18.99 -12.30 -3.47
C THR A 476 19.13 -10.96 -4.22
N LYS A 477 18.18 -10.61 -5.11
CA LYS A 477 18.17 -9.30 -5.79
C LYS A 477 18.14 -8.13 -4.80
N TRP A 478 17.51 -8.36 -3.66
CA TRP A 478 17.34 -7.38 -2.58
C TRP A 478 18.33 -7.55 -1.43
N THR A 479 19.42 -8.31 -1.65
CA THR A 479 20.50 -8.56 -0.68
C THR A 479 20.05 -9.22 0.64
N ILE A 480 18.89 -9.87 0.62
CA ILE A 480 18.43 -10.71 1.73
C ILE A 480 19.08 -12.07 1.56
N LYS A 481 19.94 -12.46 2.49
CA LYS A 481 20.63 -13.75 2.47
C LYS A 481 19.72 -14.84 3.01
N GLY A 482 19.94 -16.09 2.62
CA GLY A 482 19.08 -17.21 3.04
C GLY A 482 19.12 -17.52 4.55
N ASP A 483 20.12 -17.01 5.27
CA ASP A 483 20.29 -17.10 6.72
C ASP A 483 19.82 -15.84 7.47
N ASP A 484 19.16 -14.91 6.79
CA ASP A 484 18.65 -13.68 7.39
C ASP A 484 17.52 -13.99 8.40
N PRO A 485 17.62 -13.53 9.66
CA PRO A 485 16.66 -13.88 10.71
C PRO A 485 15.26 -13.30 10.50
N ARG A 486 15.09 -12.40 9.52
CA ARG A 486 13.79 -11.84 9.12
C ARG A 486 13.02 -12.75 8.17
N ILE A 487 13.66 -13.81 7.65
CA ILE A 487 13.01 -14.76 6.75
C ILE A 487 12.05 -15.63 7.58
N PRO A 488 10.74 -15.65 7.24
CA PRO A 488 9.76 -16.53 7.86
C PRO A 488 10.10 -18.00 7.68
N GLU A 489 9.45 -18.86 8.46
CA GLU A 489 9.41 -20.28 8.16
C GLU A 489 8.83 -20.51 6.77
N VAL A 490 9.39 -21.46 6.01
CA VAL A 490 8.85 -21.85 4.69
C VAL A 490 8.42 -23.30 4.72
N ASN A 491 7.12 -23.52 4.53
CA ASN A 491 6.53 -24.84 4.35
C ASN A 491 6.39 -25.15 2.85
N LEU A 492 7.01 -26.24 2.41
CA LEU A 492 6.99 -26.65 1.01
C LEU A 492 5.79 -27.55 0.71
N LEU A 493 4.86 -27.04 -0.09
CA LEU A 493 3.67 -27.76 -0.51
C LEU A 493 4.01 -28.78 -1.61
N LYS A 494 3.60 -30.02 -1.38
CA LYS A 494 3.68 -31.12 -2.35
C LYS A 494 2.32 -31.77 -2.44
N ASP A 495 2.00 -32.26 -3.64
CA ASP A 495 0.77 -32.97 -3.96
C ASP A 495 -0.49 -32.21 -3.48
N ALA A 496 -1.61 -32.91 -3.28
CA ALA A 496 -2.78 -32.33 -2.65
C ALA A 496 -2.77 -32.58 -1.13
N GLY A 497 -3.29 -31.63 -0.35
CA GLY A 497 -3.33 -31.77 1.11
C GLY A 497 -4.25 -30.78 1.79
N VAL A 498 -4.39 -30.95 3.11
CA VAL A 498 -5.22 -30.11 3.99
C VAL A 498 -4.42 -29.81 5.26
N MET A 499 -4.55 -28.58 5.77
CA MET A 499 -3.98 -28.19 7.06
C MET A 499 -5.01 -27.45 7.92
N ASP A 500 -5.02 -27.72 9.22
CA ASP A 500 -5.89 -27.06 10.19
C ASP A 500 -5.16 -25.95 10.92
N LEU A 501 -5.83 -24.82 11.07
CA LEU A 501 -5.39 -23.67 11.84
C LEU A 501 -6.27 -23.54 13.09
N LYS A 502 -5.61 -23.45 14.25
CA LYS A 502 -6.26 -23.50 15.57
C LYS A 502 -6.11 -22.17 16.28
N ASP A 503 -7.11 -21.80 17.09
CA ASP A 503 -6.98 -20.71 18.04
C ASP A 503 -6.13 -21.10 19.26
N ASN A 504 -5.89 -20.15 20.17
CA ASN A 504 -5.09 -20.36 21.38
C ASN A 504 -5.69 -21.41 22.34
N ASN A 505 -6.97 -21.78 22.17
CA ASN A 505 -7.62 -22.83 22.95
C ASN A 505 -7.56 -24.21 22.24
N GLY A 506 -6.87 -24.30 21.11
CA GLY A 506 -6.77 -25.52 20.30
C GLY A 506 -7.99 -25.80 19.42
N THR A 507 -8.98 -24.90 19.36
CA THR A 507 -10.17 -25.08 18.51
C THR A 507 -9.81 -24.79 17.06
N ILE A 508 -10.16 -25.70 16.14
CA ILE A 508 -9.95 -25.48 14.70
C ILE A 508 -10.88 -24.33 14.25
N ARG A 509 -10.27 -23.26 13.73
CA ARG A 509 -10.97 -22.08 13.22
C ARG A 509 -10.92 -21.98 11.70
N MET A 510 -9.98 -22.66 11.06
CA MET A 510 -9.89 -22.70 9.61
C MET A 510 -9.20 -23.99 9.17
N SER A 511 -9.57 -24.51 8.00
CA SER A 511 -8.77 -25.50 7.28
C SER A 511 -8.42 -24.93 5.91
N VAL A 512 -7.19 -25.14 5.45
CA VAL A 512 -6.78 -24.79 4.09
C VAL A 512 -6.44 -26.06 3.32
N ALA A 513 -7.16 -26.30 2.22
CA ALA A 513 -6.84 -27.34 1.26
C ALA A 513 -6.03 -26.76 0.09
N TRP A 514 -5.11 -27.52 -0.48
CA TRP A 514 -4.33 -27.12 -1.65
C TRP A 514 -4.17 -28.27 -2.64
N GLY A 515 -3.86 -27.93 -3.90
CA GLY A 515 -3.44 -28.87 -4.93
C GLY A 515 -2.18 -28.38 -5.61
N ALA A 516 -1.00 -28.90 -5.25
CA ALA A 516 0.26 -28.44 -5.83
C ALA A 516 0.24 -28.51 -7.36
N ASP A 517 0.51 -27.38 -8.02
CA ASP A 517 0.53 -27.21 -9.47
C ASP A 517 -0.78 -27.64 -10.17
N ALA A 518 -1.92 -27.72 -9.48
CA ALA A 518 -3.13 -28.32 -10.06
C ALA A 518 -3.76 -27.48 -11.19
N VAL A 519 -3.53 -26.17 -11.22
CA VAL A 519 -4.12 -25.25 -12.20
C VAL A 519 -3.13 -24.99 -13.35
N PRO A 520 -3.52 -25.23 -14.61
CA PRO A 520 -2.71 -24.86 -15.75
C PRO A 520 -2.71 -23.35 -15.97
N HIS A 521 -1.51 -22.78 -16.00
CA HIS A 521 -1.23 -21.39 -16.32
C HIS A 521 0.13 -21.32 -17.05
N SER A 522 0.65 -20.12 -17.33
CA SER A 522 1.98 -19.97 -17.91
C SER A 522 3.10 -20.35 -16.91
N ALA A 523 2.85 -20.20 -15.62
CA ALA A 523 3.55 -20.88 -14.53
C ALA A 523 2.68 -22.03 -14.01
N LYS A 524 3.26 -23.00 -13.32
CA LYS A 524 2.45 -24.02 -12.64
C LYS A 524 1.80 -23.42 -11.40
N ASP A 525 0.47 -23.42 -11.36
CA ASP A 525 -0.26 -22.68 -10.34
C ASP A 525 -0.90 -23.58 -9.28
N THR A 526 -0.82 -23.15 -8.02
CA THR A 526 -1.31 -23.92 -6.87
C THR A 526 -2.60 -23.29 -6.33
N PRO A 527 -3.76 -23.89 -6.57
CA PRO A 527 -5.02 -23.43 -5.99
C PRO A 527 -5.15 -23.78 -4.50
N PHE A 528 -5.94 -22.99 -3.80
CA PHE A 528 -6.25 -23.11 -2.36
C PHE A 528 -7.76 -23.06 -2.10
N ILE A 529 -8.22 -23.74 -1.05
CA ILE A 529 -9.57 -23.56 -0.50
C ILE A 529 -9.46 -23.27 0.99
N ALA A 530 -9.94 -22.11 1.43
CA ALA A 530 -10.10 -21.79 2.85
C ALA A 530 -11.51 -22.17 3.32
N TYR A 531 -11.59 -23.07 4.29
CA TYR A 531 -12.82 -23.42 5.00
C TYR A 531 -12.84 -22.71 6.35
N GLY A 532 -13.80 -21.80 6.55
CA GLY A 532 -14.02 -21.21 7.87
C GLY A 532 -14.64 -22.25 8.80
N ARG A 533 -14.09 -22.43 10.00
CA ARG A 533 -14.49 -23.49 10.93
C ARG A 533 -14.80 -22.98 12.33
N ASN A 534 -15.65 -23.73 13.02
CA ASN A 534 -15.76 -23.71 14.47
C ASN A 534 -15.78 -25.16 14.97
N GLY A 535 -14.59 -25.70 15.21
CA GLY A 535 -14.40 -27.13 15.42
C GLY A 535 -14.81 -27.93 14.18
N LYS A 536 -15.87 -28.73 14.31
CA LYS A 536 -16.41 -29.58 13.22
C LYS A 536 -17.39 -28.86 12.29
N THR A 537 -17.88 -27.68 12.68
CA THR A 537 -18.85 -26.94 11.86
C THR A 537 -18.12 -26.13 10.79
N ILE A 538 -18.49 -26.32 9.53
CA ILE A 538 -18.07 -25.45 8.43
C ILE A 538 -19.00 -24.23 8.36
N LEU A 539 -18.43 -23.04 8.43
CA LEU A 539 -19.15 -21.77 8.42
C LEU A 539 -19.37 -21.23 7.00
N GLY A 540 -18.47 -21.59 6.08
CA GLY A 540 -18.41 -21.18 4.68
C GLY A 540 -17.05 -21.59 4.10
N SER A 541 -16.89 -21.45 2.77
CA SER A 541 -15.63 -21.79 2.10
C SER A 541 -15.35 -20.94 0.86
N TYR A 542 -14.08 -20.57 0.69
CA TYR A 542 -13.60 -19.78 -0.44
C TYR A 542 -12.51 -20.53 -1.20
N MET A 543 -12.71 -20.74 -2.50
CA MET A 543 -11.75 -21.36 -3.41
C MET A 543 -11.04 -20.30 -4.24
N TYR A 544 -9.73 -20.17 -4.02
CA TYR A 544 -8.82 -19.31 -4.77
C TYR A 544 -8.00 -20.15 -5.74
N LEU A 545 -8.09 -19.85 -7.03
CA LEU A 545 -7.47 -20.67 -8.07
C LEU A 545 -6.12 -20.13 -8.56
N GLY A 546 -5.77 -18.88 -8.25
CA GLY A 546 -4.66 -18.18 -8.88
C GLY A 546 -5.02 -17.74 -10.29
N ASP A 547 -4.01 -17.57 -11.13
CA ASP A 547 -4.20 -17.26 -12.55
C ASP A 547 -4.43 -18.55 -13.33
N MET A 548 -5.25 -18.50 -14.39
CA MET A 548 -5.65 -19.75 -15.01
C MET A 548 -5.99 -19.65 -16.49
N ARG A 549 -5.71 -20.75 -17.19
CA ARG A 549 -6.35 -21.10 -18.46
C ARG A 549 -6.95 -22.50 -18.35
N TYR A 550 -7.81 -22.88 -19.30
CA TYR A 550 -8.28 -24.26 -19.36
C TYR A 550 -7.40 -25.05 -20.33
N ASP A 551 -6.84 -26.17 -19.89
CA ASP A 551 -6.03 -27.05 -20.72
C ASP A 551 -6.40 -28.52 -20.47
N GLU A 552 -7.05 -29.16 -21.44
CA GLU A 552 -7.48 -30.56 -21.34
C GLU A 552 -6.29 -31.50 -21.20
N GLU A 553 -5.21 -31.27 -21.96
CA GLU A 553 -4.02 -32.10 -21.93
C GLU A 553 -3.38 -32.10 -20.53
N TRP A 554 -3.42 -30.95 -19.84
CA TRP A 554 -2.92 -30.85 -18.47
C TRP A 554 -3.64 -31.78 -17.51
N PHE A 555 -4.96 -31.86 -17.62
CA PHE A 555 -5.77 -32.71 -16.74
C PHE A 555 -5.64 -34.20 -17.06
N ASP A 556 -5.24 -34.56 -18.28
CA ASP A 556 -5.01 -35.96 -18.67
C ASP A 556 -3.80 -36.57 -17.94
N PHE A 557 -2.75 -35.78 -17.67
CA PHE A 557 -1.55 -36.25 -16.98
C PHE A 557 -1.37 -35.68 -15.55
N HIS A 558 -2.21 -34.73 -15.12
CA HIS A 558 -2.22 -34.20 -13.75
C HIS A 558 -3.65 -34.05 -13.21
N ASP A 559 -4.25 -35.18 -12.83
CA ASP A 559 -5.53 -35.20 -12.13
C ASP A 559 -5.34 -35.14 -10.60
N SER A 560 -5.25 -33.92 -10.08
CA SER A 560 -5.05 -33.68 -8.64
C SER A 560 -6.29 -34.07 -7.81
N GLU A 561 -6.09 -34.70 -6.64
CA GLU A 561 -7.17 -34.96 -5.66
C GLU A 561 -7.91 -33.68 -5.23
N PHE A 562 -7.29 -32.50 -5.42
CA PHE A 562 -7.88 -31.20 -5.17
C PHE A 562 -9.21 -30.94 -5.93
N TRP A 563 -9.39 -31.54 -7.11
CA TRP A 563 -10.63 -31.41 -7.88
C TRP A 563 -11.83 -32.14 -7.26
N ASP A 564 -11.59 -32.95 -6.23
CA ASP A 564 -12.63 -33.53 -5.37
C ASP A 564 -12.49 -33.04 -3.91
N PRO A 565 -12.89 -31.79 -3.63
CA PRO A 565 -12.69 -31.18 -2.31
C PRO A 565 -13.40 -31.93 -1.19
N VAL A 566 -14.55 -32.54 -1.48
CA VAL A 566 -15.31 -33.35 -0.51
C VAL A 566 -14.50 -34.56 -0.09
N LYS A 567 -14.00 -35.34 -1.05
CA LYS A 567 -13.16 -36.52 -0.78
C LYS A 567 -11.86 -36.12 -0.06
N LEU A 568 -11.20 -35.05 -0.50
CA LEU A 568 -9.95 -34.57 0.11
C LEU A 568 -10.15 -34.17 1.58
N MET A 569 -11.23 -33.45 1.88
CA MET A 569 -11.55 -33.03 3.25
C MET A 569 -12.01 -34.19 4.14
N LEU A 570 -12.81 -35.14 3.62
CA LEU A 570 -13.24 -36.31 4.39
C LEU A 570 -12.10 -37.31 4.67
N LYS A 571 -11.09 -37.36 3.79
CA LYS A 571 -9.85 -38.10 4.05
C LYS A 571 -9.05 -37.49 5.21
N HIS A 572 -9.18 -36.18 5.43
CA HIS A 572 -8.53 -35.46 6.53
C HIS A 572 -9.34 -35.51 7.84
N ASP A 573 -10.67 -35.35 7.76
CA ASP A 573 -11.61 -35.41 8.88
C ASP A 573 -12.95 -35.98 8.40
N ASP A 574 -13.17 -37.27 8.68
CA ASP A 574 -14.34 -38.04 8.23
C ASP A 574 -15.66 -37.65 8.92
N SER A 575 -15.58 -36.82 9.96
CA SER A 575 -16.72 -36.40 10.75
C SER A 575 -17.35 -35.08 10.26
N LEU A 576 -16.81 -34.53 9.17
CA LEU A 576 -17.32 -33.33 8.52
C LEU A 576 -18.57 -33.62 7.70
N ASP A 577 -19.47 -32.63 7.62
CA ASP A 577 -20.67 -32.69 6.79
C ASP A 577 -20.31 -32.54 5.30
N PRO A 578 -20.49 -33.57 4.46
CA PRO A 578 -20.08 -33.55 3.06
C PRO A 578 -20.71 -32.41 2.24
N GLU A 579 -21.94 -32.01 2.55
CA GLU A 579 -22.65 -30.95 1.80
C GLU A 579 -21.99 -29.58 1.98
N HIS A 580 -21.36 -29.35 3.13
CA HIS A 580 -20.66 -28.12 3.44
C HIS A 580 -19.20 -28.11 2.97
N LEU A 581 -18.69 -29.22 2.44
CA LEU A 581 -17.34 -29.32 1.87
C LEU A 581 -17.27 -28.94 0.40
N VAL A 582 -18.42 -28.77 -0.27
CA VAL A 582 -18.47 -28.15 -1.58
C VAL A 582 -18.13 -26.66 -1.44
N PRO A 583 -17.15 -26.12 -2.19
CA PRO A 583 -16.78 -24.71 -2.09
C PRO A 583 -17.99 -23.78 -2.27
N ALA A 584 -18.25 -22.91 -1.30
CA ALA A 584 -19.41 -22.02 -1.35
C ALA A 584 -19.21 -20.89 -2.37
N TYR A 585 -17.99 -20.36 -2.47
CA TYR A 585 -17.64 -19.27 -3.37
C TYR A 585 -16.27 -19.48 -4.01
N THR A 586 -16.13 -19.11 -5.28
CA THR A 586 -14.85 -19.04 -5.97
C THR A 586 -14.80 -17.78 -6.84
N GLU A 587 -13.62 -17.21 -7.00
CA GLU A 587 -13.37 -16.18 -8.01
C GLU A 587 -12.56 -16.81 -9.15
N ILE A 588 -12.97 -16.58 -10.39
CA ILE A 588 -12.26 -17.02 -11.60
C ILE A 588 -11.52 -15.83 -12.23
N ASP A 589 -10.35 -16.08 -12.82
CA ASP A 589 -9.52 -15.10 -13.50
C ASP A 589 -10.28 -14.42 -14.65
N GLY A 590 -10.40 -13.09 -14.56
CA GLY A 590 -11.12 -12.24 -15.49
C GLY A 590 -10.28 -11.70 -16.64
N THR A 591 -8.97 -11.91 -16.67
CA THR A 591 -8.02 -11.19 -17.55
C THR A 591 -8.39 -11.21 -19.03
N SER A 592 -8.90 -12.33 -19.52
CA SER A 592 -9.17 -12.53 -20.95
C SER A 592 -10.61 -12.98 -21.26
N VAL A 593 -11.54 -12.89 -20.30
CA VAL A 593 -12.92 -13.38 -20.47
C VAL A 593 -13.67 -12.64 -21.59
N LYS A 594 -13.39 -11.35 -21.80
CA LYS A 594 -13.97 -10.58 -22.92
C LYS A 594 -13.53 -11.06 -24.32
N GLN A 595 -12.47 -11.85 -24.41
CA GLN A 595 -12.01 -12.38 -25.69
C GLN A 595 -12.80 -13.63 -26.03
N GLU A 596 -13.42 -13.64 -27.21
CA GLU A 596 -14.18 -14.79 -27.72
C GLU A 596 -13.28 -15.98 -28.08
N GLY A 597 -13.87 -17.17 -28.07
CA GLY A 597 -13.18 -18.43 -28.38
C GLY A 597 -12.34 -18.99 -27.23
N SER A 598 -11.47 -19.94 -27.55
CA SER A 598 -10.47 -20.51 -26.62
C SER A 598 -9.10 -19.91 -26.86
N ALA A 599 -8.29 -19.83 -25.79
CA ALA A 599 -6.88 -19.49 -25.94
C ALA A 599 -6.14 -20.58 -26.75
N PRO A 600 -5.13 -20.22 -27.56
CA PRO A 600 -4.27 -21.21 -28.22
C PRO A 600 -3.63 -22.16 -27.21
N ARG A 601 -3.58 -23.46 -27.54
CA ARG A 601 -2.91 -24.47 -26.70
C ARG A 601 -1.40 -24.43 -26.90
N GLU A 602 -0.63 -24.83 -25.89
CA GLU A 602 0.84 -24.96 -26.04
C GLU A 602 1.21 -26.03 -27.07
N SER A 603 0.42 -27.09 -27.23
CA SER A 603 0.60 -28.11 -28.27
C SER A 603 0.43 -27.55 -29.69
N GLN A 604 -0.53 -26.64 -29.90
CA GLN A 604 -0.70 -25.93 -31.17
C GLN A 604 0.50 -25.02 -31.46
N VAL A 605 0.98 -24.28 -30.46
CA VAL A 605 2.18 -23.44 -30.57
C VAL A 605 3.41 -24.30 -30.89
N GLU A 606 3.57 -25.45 -30.24
CA GLU A 606 4.65 -26.40 -30.49
C GLU A 606 4.68 -26.88 -31.94
N ALA A 607 3.52 -27.29 -32.46
CA ALA A 607 3.37 -27.75 -33.85
C ALA A 607 3.73 -26.63 -34.83
N ASN A 608 3.19 -25.42 -34.63
CA ASN A 608 3.47 -24.27 -35.49
C ASN A 608 4.95 -23.88 -35.46
N LEU A 609 5.57 -23.81 -34.28
CA LEU A 609 7.01 -23.48 -34.16
C LEU A 609 7.89 -24.55 -34.82
N THR A 610 7.57 -25.83 -34.63
CA THR A 610 8.30 -26.94 -35.26
C THR A 610 8.20 -26.86 -36.78
N HIS A 611 6.99 -26.61 -37.31
CA HIS A 611 6.76 -26.40 -38.75
C HIS A 611 7.56 -25.23 -39.29
N ILE A 612 7.47 -24.06 -38.65
CA ILE A 612 8.20 -22.84 -39.05
C ILE A 612 9.71 -23.11 -39.11
N ILE A 613 10.27 -23.73 -38.07
CA ILE A 613 11.73 -23.94 -37.99
C ILE A 613 12.20 -24.93 -39.06
N ASN A 614 11.45 -26.02 -39.27
CA ASN A 614 11.82 -27.06 -40.24
C ASN A 614 11.58 -26.64 -41.70
N ASN A 615 10.60 -25.79 -41.99
CA ASN A 615 10.25 -25.43 -43.36
C ASN A 615 10.78 -24.05 -43.78
N TRP A 616 10.81 -23.07 -42.88
CA TRP A 616 11.20 -21.70 -43.23
C TRP A 616 12.67 -21.44 -42.92
N PHE A 617 13.19 -21.96 -41.81
CA PHE A 617 14.51 -21.61 -41.26
C PHE A 617 15.51 -22.76 -41.28
N THR A 618 15.55 -23.52 -42.38
CA THR A 618 16.47 -24.65 -42.59
C THR A 618 17.95 -24.28 -42.62
N ASP A 619 18.28 -23.00 -42.84
CA ASP A 619 19.64 -22.47 -42.98
C ASP A 619 20.02 -21.44 -41.89
N LYS A 620 19.18 -21.23 -40.86
CA LYS A 620 19.34 -20.14 -39.89
C LYS A 620 19.37 -20.64 -38.46
N ALA A 621 20.12 -19.98 -37.59
CA ALA A 621 19.99 -20.14 -36.14
C ALA A 621 18.68 -19.50 -35.65
N ILE A 622 18.14 -20.02 -34.55
CA ILE A 622 16.89 -19.53 -33.95
C ILE A 622 17.19 -18.86 -32.61
N GLY A 623 16.79 -17.60 -32.45
CA GLY A 623 16.71 -16.93 -31.16
C GLY A 623 15.24 -16.85 -30.73
N VAL A 624 14.88 -17.34 -29.54
CA VAL A 624 13.53 -17.23 -29.01
C VAL A 624 13.51 -16.31 -27.82
N SER A 625 12.88 -15.14 -27.97
CA SER A 625 12.65 -14.22 -26.86
C SER A 625 11.42 -14.66 -26.06
N MET A 626 11.58 -14.84 -24.75
CA MET A 626 10.54 -15.29 -23.83
C MET A 626 10.61 -14.56 -22.48
N ILE A 627 9.52 -14.62 -21.71
CA ILE A 627 9.49 -14.17 -20.32
C ILE A 627 10.15 -15.24 -19.42
N GLY A 628 10.96 -14.82 -18.45
CA GLY A 628 11.70 -15.72 -17.54
C GLY A 628 10.88 -16.41 -16.44
N THR A 629 9.55 -16.34 -16.53
CA THR A 629 8.55 -16.92 -15.61
C THR A 629 7.53 -17.81 -16.33
N ASN A 630 7.77 -18.17 -17.60
CA ASN A 630 6.86 -19.03 -18.36
C ASN A 630 7.39 -20.48 -18.40
N ASP A 631 6.91 -21.29 -17.45
CA ASP A 631 7.27 -22.70 -17.30
C ASP A 631 6.77 -23.56 -18.46
N GLY A 632 5.51 -23.33 -18.88
CA GLY A 632 4.91 -24.05 -20.00
C GLY A 632 5.69 -23.84 -21.29
N ARG A 633 6.08 -22.59 -21.57
CA ARG A 633 6.88 -22.27 -22.76
C ARG A 633 8.29 -22.83 -22.68
N ARG A 634 8.93 -22.88 -21.50
CA ARG A 634 10.22 -23.58 -21.32
C ARG A 634 10.10 -25.04 -21.77
N GLU A 635 9.05 -25.71 -21.33
CA GLU A 635 8.78 -27.10 -21.67
C GLU A 635 8.54 -27.29 -23.17
N THR A 636 7.65 -26.50 -23.76
CA THR A 636 7.36 -26.49 -25.20
C THR A 636 8.62 -26.27 -26.03
N LEU A 637 9.45 -25.28 -25.68
CA LEU A 637 10.65 -24.94 -26.46
C LEU A 637 11.74 -26.03 -26.39
N LEU A 638 11.84 -26.78 -25.28
CA LEU A 638 12.73 -27.93 -25.21
C LEU A 638 12.32 -29.02 -26.22
N ARG A 639 11.02 -29.31 -26.33
CA ARG A 639 10.48 -30.29 -27.28
C ARG A 639 10.57 -29.82 -28.73
N VAL A 640 10.33 -28.53 -29.00
CA VAL A 640 10.58 -27.93 -30.32
C VAL A 640 12.04 -28.08 -30.69
N GLY A 641 12.97 -27.77 -29.79
CA GLY A 641 14.40 -27.91 -30.04
C GLY A 641 14.80 -29.35 -30.38
N ASN A 642 14.23 -30.32 -29.67
CA ASN A 642 14.44 -31.74 -29.93
C ASN A 642 13.87 -32.18 -31.30
N SER A 643 12.62 -31.83 -31.57
CA SER A 643 11.90 -32.16 -32.82
C SER A 643 12.50 -31.52 -34.06
N THR A 644 13.26 -30.42 -33.89
CA THR A 644 13.94 -29.70 -34.98
C THR A 644 15.45 -30.03 -35.05
N GLY A 645 15.94 -30.93 -34.19
CA GLY A 645 17.34 -31.36 -34.15
C GLY A 645 18.32 -30.21 -33.81
N ARG A 646 17.89 -29.27 -32.96
CA ARG A 646 18.64 -28.07 -32.59
C ARG A 646 19.32 -28.23 -31.23
N ARG A 647 20.57 -27.81 -31.15
CA ARG A 647 21.31 -27.69 -29.88
C ARG A 647 20.91 -26.39 -29.18
N MET A 648 20.60 -26.48 -27.89
CA MET A 648 19.90 -25.46 -27.14
C MET A 648 20.77 -24.81 -26.06
N THR A 649 20.60 -23.50 -25.86
CA THR A 649 21.24 -22.72 -24.79
C THR A 649 20.34 -21.56 -24.36
N SER A 650 20.51 -21.04 -23.14
CA SER A 650 19.78 -19.88 -22.62
C SER A 650 20.69 -18.67 -22.38
N PHE A 651 20.20 -17.46 -22.66
CA PHE A 651 20.85 -16.18 -22.40
C PHE A 651 19.93 -15.22 -21.64
N GLY A 652 20.48 -14.60 -20.61
CA GLY A 652 19.80 -13.61 -19.77
C GLY A 652 19.42 -14.21 -18.42
N SER A 653 19.68 -13.47 -17.35
CA SER A 653 19.59 -13.95 -15.96
C SER A 653 18.24 -14.59 -15.62
N ALA A 654 17.11 -13.96 -16.00
CA ALA A 654 15.79 -14.50 -15.70
C ALA A 654 15.50 -15.84 -16.41
N VAL A 655 15.89 -15.96 -17.69
CA VAL A 655 15.72 -17.18 -18.47
C VAL A 655 16.70 -18.26 -17.99
N GLU A 656 17.98 -17.95 -17.81
CA GLU A 656 18.97 -18.91 -17.29
C GLU A 656 18.52 -19.54 -15.96
N LYS A 657 17.86 -18.77 -15.08
CA LYS A 657 17.33 -19.25 -13.80
C LYS A 657 16.16 -20.24 -13.96
N ILE A 658 15.19 -19.99 -14.85
CA ILE A 658 14.07 -20.93 -15.02
C ILE A 658 14.56 -22.30 -15.52
N PHE A 659 15.61 -22.32 -16.36
CA PHE A 659 16.25 -23.57 -16.78
C PHE A 659 17.12 -24.18 -15.67
N ALA A 660 17.79 -23.36 -14.84
CA ALA A 660 18.54 -23.86 -13.68
C ALA A 660 17.63 -24.53 -12.64
N ILE A 661 16.43 -24.00 -12.41
CA ILE A 661 15.40 -24.63 -11.56
C ILE A 661 14.99 -25.98 -12.15
N GLY A 662 14.75 -26.04 -13.46
CA GLY A 662 14.46 -27.29 -14.17
C GLY A 662 15.58 -28.35 -14.02
N ASN A 663 16.84 -27.93 -14.09
CA ASN A 663 17.98 -28.82 -13.83
C ASN A 663 18.02 -29.37 -12.40
N LYS A 664 17.47 -28.66 -11.42
CA LYS A 664 17.48 -29.09 -10.01
C LYS A 664 16.25 -29.95 -9.68
N TYR A 665 15.07 -29.51 -10.09
CA TYR A 665 13.80 -30.12 -9.68
C TYR A 665 13.22 -31.11 -10.69
N GLY A 666 13.57 -31.00 -11.96
CA GLY A 666 12.89 -31.72 -13.04
C GLY A 666 12.21 -30.74 -14.01
N ILE A 667 11.96 -31.18 -15.24
CA ILE A 667 11.04 -30.52 -16.16
C ILE A 667 9.73 -31.32 -16.11
N ASN A 668 8.65 -30.68 -15.67
CA ASN A 668 7.30 -31.24 -15.54
C ASN A 668 7.23 -32.68 -14.99
N LYS A 669 7.25 -32.81 -13.66
CA LYS A 669 7.25 -34.11 -12.96
C LYS A 669 5.97 -34.95 -13.17
N TYR A 670 4.89 -34.36 -13.69
CA TYR A 670 3.62 -35.07 -13.90
C TYR A 670 3.59 -35.79 -15.25
N ARG A 671 4.37 -35.30 -16.21
CA ARG A 671 4.50 -35.91 -17.54
C ARG A 671 5.71 -36.84 -17.64
N TYR A 672 6.75 -36.55 -16.86
CA TYR A 672 8.00 -37.31 -16.83
C TYR A 672 8.40 -37.65 -15.39
N ASP A 673 8.39 -38.95 -15.07
CA ASP A 673 8.89 -39.44 -13.79
C ASP A 673 10.41 -39.23 -13.71
N LYS A 674 10.79 -38.36 -12.78
CA LYS A 674 12.19 -38.03 -12.53
C LYS A 674 12.95 -39.32 -12.14
N PRO A 675 14.12 -39.60 -12.74
CA PRO A 675 15.02 -40.63 -12.25
C PRO A 675 15.32 -40.43 -10.76
N SER A 676 15.68 -41.51 -10.06
CA SER A 676 16.05 -41.43 -8.64
C SER A 676 17.12 -40.34 -8.41
N SER A 677 17.12 -39.74 -7.21
CA SER A 677 17.89 -38.51 -6.93
C SER A 677 19.39 -38.60 -7.20
N GLY A 678 19.98 -39.81 -7.21
CA GLY A 678 21.38 -40.07 -7.57
C GLY A 678 21.64 -40.27 -9.07
N ALA A 679 20.61 -40.45 -9.89
CA ALA A 679 20.69 -40.71 -11.33
C ALA A 679 20.25 -39.53 -12.22
N TYR A 680 19.55 -38.54 -11.65
CA TYR A 680 19.11 -37.37 -12.42
C TYR A 680 20.27 -36.41 -12.71
N THR A 681 20.56 -36.21 -14.00
CA THR A 681 21.60 -35.34 -14.54
C THR A 681 21.07 -34.01 -15.08
N GLY A 682 19.78 -33.72 -14.91
CA GLY A 682 19.17 -32.42 -15.25
C GLY A 682 18.29 -32.48 -16.51
N ILE A 683 18.15 -31.34 -17.20
CA ILE A 683 17.39 -31.18 -18.44
C ILE A 683 17.77 -32.22 -19.51
N LYS A 684 19.01 -32.72 -19.48
CA LYS A 684 19.48 -33.76 -20.41
C LYS A 684 18.60 -35.02 -20.36
N ASP A 685 18.17 -35.44 -19.18
CA ASP A 685 17.36 -36.65 -19.04
C ASP A 685 15.96 -36.43 -19.59
N TYR A 686 15.39 -35.24 -19.39
CA TYR A 686 14.09 -34.87 -19.98
C TYR A 686 14.15 -34.85 -21.52
N ILE A 687 15.22 -34.27 -22.11
CA ILE A 687 15.39 -34.27 -23.57
C ILE A 687 15.57 -35.70 -24.11
N LYS A 688 16.28 -36.56 -23.36
CA LYS A 688 16.45 -37.97 -23.72
C LYS A 688 15.11 -38.70 -23.72
N TRP A 689 14.34 -38.55 -22.65
CA TRP A 689 13.00 -39.13 -22.55
C TRP A 689 12.08 -38.65 -23.67
N ASP A 690 12.00 -37.34 -23.93
CA ASP A 690 11.17 -36.79 -25.01
C ASP A 690 11.59 -37.33 -26.39
N ALA A 691 12.90 -37.56 -26.60
CA ALA A 691 13.39 -38.15 -27.82
C ALA A 691 12.96 -39.62 -27.95
N GLU A 692 13.05 -40.40 -26.88
CA GLU A 692 12.65 -41.81 -26.85
C GLU A 692 11.15 -41.96 -27.12
N GLU A 693 10.31 -41.17 -26.45
CA GLU A 693 8.85 -41.13 -26.65
C GLU A 693 8.45 -40.82 -28.10
N ARG A 694 9.23 -39.97 -28.77
CA ARG A 694 8.93 -39.49 -30.14
C ARG A 694 9.71 -40.22 -31.23
N GLY A 695 10.55 -41.20 -30.89
CA GLY A 695 11.43 -41.89 -31.85
C GLY A 695 12.46 -40.97 -32.52
N LEU A 696 12.97 -39.98 -31.78
CA LEU A 696 13.96 -39.00 -32.23
C LEU A 696 15.36 -39.29 -31.67
N THR A 697 16.38 -38.66 -32.25
CA THR A 697 17.72 -38.60 -31.64
C THR A 697 17.77 -37.44 -30.65
N PRO A 698 18.16 -37.64 -29.39
CA PRO A 698 18.18 -36.59 -28.39
C PRO A 698 19.17 -35.48 -28.73
N THR A 699 18.72 -34.25 -28.55
CA THR A 699 19.53 -33.04 -28.72
C THR A 699 20.28 -32.64 -27.45
N ASP A 700 21.20 -31.68 -27.57
CA ASP A 700 21.97 -31.18 -26.42
C ASP A 700 21.40 -29.86 -25.88
N TYR A 701 21.29 -29.76 -24.55
CA TYR A 701 21.18 -28.49 -23.82
C TYR A 701 22.43 -28.22 -23.00
N LYS A 702 23.02 -27.03 -23.13
CA LYS A 702 24.20 -26.61 -22.37
C LYS A 702 24.10 -25.14 -21.97
N GLY A 703 24.61 -24.80 -20.79
CA GLY A 703 24.67 -23.42 -20.31
C GLY A 703 25.59 -22.56 -21.19
N ARG A 704 25.26 -21.27 -21.34
CA ARG A 704 25.93 -20.36 -22.28
C ARG A 704 27.44 -20.25 -22.11
N THR A 705 27.95 -20.42 -20.89
CA THR A 705 29.37 -20.29 -20.54
C THR A 705 30.19 -21.56 -20.83
N SER A 706 29.55 -22.66 -21.20
CA SER A 706 30.24 -23.93 -21.47
C SER A 706 31.15 -23.86 -22.71
N LYS A 707 32.20 -24.70 -22.70
CA LYS A 707 33.09 -24.90 -23.85
C LYS A 707 32.33 -25.38 -25.08
N ALA A 708 31.39 -26.32 -24.90
CA ALA A 708 30.55 -26.84 -25.98
C ALA A 708 29.75 -25.74 -26.68
N VAL A 709 29.07 -24.85 -25.93
CA VAL A 709 28.31 -23.74 -26.54
C VAL A 709 29.25 -22.80 -27.29
N ARG A 710 30.45 -22.54 -26.79
CA ARG A 710 31.44 -21.74 -27.52
C ARG A 710 31.77 -22.37 -28.87
N GLU A 711 32.07 -23.67 -28.90
CA GLU A 711 32.35 -24.42 -30.13
C GLU A 711 31.15 -24.44 -31.09
N TRP A 712 29.91 -24.50 -30.58
CA TRP A 712 28.71 -24.46 -31.42
C TRP A 712 28.62 -23.17 -32.22
N PHE A 713 28.94 -22.02 -31.63
CA PHE A 713 28.89 -20.71 -32.30
C PHE A 713 30.16 -20.40 -33.12
N GLU A 714 31.34 -20.89 -32.71
CA GLU A 714 32.60 -20.66 -33.44
C GLU A 714 32.76 -21.56 -34.67
N HIS A 715 32.31 -22.82 -34.58
CA HIS A 715 32.58 -23.85 -35.60
C HIS A 715 31.33 -24.63 -36.03
N GLY A 716 30.22 -24.50 -35.32
CA GLY A 716 28.98 -25.18 -35.66
C GLY A 716 28.22 -24.50 -36.80
N LYS A 717 27.32 -25.28 -37.43
CA LYS A 717 26.42 -24.73 -38.44
C LYS A 717 25.26 -23.96 -37.78
N PRO A 718 24.91 -22.74 -38.25
CA PRO A 718 23.83 -21.93 -37.67
C PRO A 718 22.50 -22.68 -37.53
N GLU A 719 22.13 -23.49 -38.54
CA GLU A 719 20.91 -24.27 -38.57
C GLU A 719 20.83 -25.41 -37.53
N LYS A 720 21.85 -25.55 -36.68
CA LYS A 720 21.85 -26.50 -35.56
C LYS A 720 21.75 -25.82 -34.20
N ILE A 721 21.46 -24.52 -34.15
CA ILE A 721 21.49 -23.73 -32.91
C ILE A 721 20.10 -23.14 -32.63
N MET A 722 19.69 -23.22 -31.36
CA MET A 722 18.54 -22.54 -30.78
C MET A 722 18.95 -21.86 -29.47
N ALA A 723 18.66 -20.57 -29.33
CA ALA A 723 19.03 -19.76 -28.17
C ALA A 723 17.78 -19.12 -27.53
N PHE A 724 17.51 -19.46 -26.28
CA PHE A 724 16.46 -18.81 -25.49
C PHE A 724 16.99 -17.48 -24.93
N MET A 725 16.23 -16.39 -25.06
CA MET A 725 16.68 -15.04 -24.74
C MET A 725 15.66 -14.31 -23.86
N SER A 726 16.14 -13.49 -22.93
CA SER A 726 15.28 -12.54 -22.21
C SER A 726 14.93 -11.30 -23.06
N GLY A 727 13.84 -10.63 -22.71
CA GLY A 727 13.46 -9.33 -23.28
C GLY A 727 12.42 -9.44 -24.39
N SER A 728 11.16 -9.69 -24.03
CA SER A 728 10.11 -9.91 -25.03
C SER A 728 9.22 -8.69 -25.25
N GLN A 729 9.22 -7.72 -24.34
CA GLN A 729 8.30 -6.58 -24.30
C GLN A 729 8.92 -5.28 -24.82
N GLY A 730 10.25 -5.16 -24.78
CA GLY A 730 11.01 -4.03 -25.29
C GLY A 730 10.85 -2.73 -24.49
N ASN A 731 10.19 -2.78 -23.33
CA ASN A 731 9.95 -1.61 -22.48
C ASN A 731 11.26 -1.13 -21.80
N PRO A 732 11.28 0.09 -21.22
CA PRO A 732 12.50 0.64 -20.60
C PRO A 732 13.09 -0.21 -19.47
N ILE A 733 12.28 -0.99 -18.76
CA ILE A 733 12.75 -1.91 -17.71
C ILE A 733 13.57 -3.06 -18.31
N GLU A 734 13.27 -3.47 -19.54
CA GLU A 734 13.99 -4.51 -20.28
C GLU A 734 15.21 -3.99 -21.07
N ILE A 735 15.67 -2.75 -20.89
CA ILE A 735 16.80 -2.17 -21.68
C ILE A 735 18.10 -3.01 -21.59
N GLU A 736 18.28 -3.68 -20.47
CA GLU A 736 19.40 -4.58 -20.15
C GLU A 736 19.25 -6.00 -20.72
N SER A 737 18.06 -6.34 -21.21
CA SER A 737 17.72 -7.69 -21.66
C SER A 737 18.48 -8.09 -22.93
N MET A 738 18.59 -9.40 -23.16
CA MET A 738 19.35 -9.93 -24.28
C MET A 738 18.83 -9.48 -25.63
N THR A 739 17.52 -9.55 -25.83
CA THR A 739 16.87 -9.17 -27.09
C THR A 739 16.95 -7.66 -27.33
N TYR A 740 16.84 -6.84 -26.28
CA TYR A 740 16.99 -5.39 -26.40
C TYR A 740 18.44 -5.01 -26.76
N ARG A 741 19.43 -5.59 -26.05
CA ARG A 741 20.85 -5.41 -26.39
C ARG A 741 21.17 -5.92 -27.80
N LEU A 742 20.51 -6.98 -28.26
CA LEU A 742 20.63 -7.48 -29.64
C LEU A 742 20.02 -6.50 -30.64
N ALA A 743 18.93 -5.82 -30.29
CA ALA A 743 18.36 -4.77 -31.13
C ALA A 743 19.32 -3.56 -31.28
N ASP A 744 20.10 -3.25 -30.24
CA ASP A 744 21.01 -2.10 -30.20
C ASP A 744 22.46 -2.42 -30.62
N GLY A 745 22.79 -3.68 -30.95
CA GLY A 745 24.16 -4.06 -31.34
C GLY A 745 25.14 -4.18 -30.19
N LEU A 746 24.63 -4.39 -28.97
CA LEU A 746 25.39 -4.46 -27.72
C LEU A 746 25.33 -5.85 -27.08
N SER A 747 24.85 -6.87 -27.81
CA SER A 747 24.63 -8.21 -27.27
C SER A 747 25.88 -9.10 -27.25
N HIS A 748 25.74 -10.29 -26.67
CA HIS A 748 26.75 -11.34 -26.78
C HIS A 748 26.97 -11.83 -28.22
N PHE A 749 26.01 -11.66 -29.12
CA PHE A 749 26.11 -12.05 -30.53
C PHE A 749 26.87 -11.00 -31.36
N ASP A 750 26.97 -9.77 -30.87
CA ASP A 750 27.68 -8.67 -31.52
C ASP A 750 29.11 -8.48 -30.99
N ALA A 751 29.40 -8.99 -29.80
CA ALA A 751 30.70 -8.82 -29.15
C ALA A 751 31.83 -9.57 -29.89
N ASP A 752 33.02 -8.95 -29.95
CA ASP A 752 34.23 -9.59 -30.50
C ASP A 752 34.79 -10.62 -29.49
N PRO A 753 34.91 -11.92 -29.86
CA PRO A 753 35.52 -12.94 -29.02
C PRO A 753 36.95 -12.63 -28.56
N LYS A 754 37.71 -11.82 -29.31
CA LYS A 754 39.06 -11.37 -28.92
C LYS A 754 39.05 -10.47 -27.68
N HIS A 755 37.98 -9.69 -27.51
CA HIS A 755 37.86 -8.72 -26.43
C HIS A 755 36.93 -9.20 -25.31
N ARG A 756 36.08 -10.20 -25.58
CA ARG A 756 35.15 -10.77 -24.59
C ARG A 756 35.06 -12.28 -24.77
N SER A 757 35.68 -13.05 -23.85
CA SER A 757 35.69 -14.52 -23.87
C SER A 757 34.31 -15.19 -23.80
N THR A 758 33.28 -14.46 -23.38
CA THR A 758 31.87 -14.90 -23.34
C THR A 758 31.05 -14.46 -24.55
N ALA A 759 31.68 -13.88 -25.59
CA ALA A 759 31.01 -13.58 -26.85
C ALA A 759 30.61 -14.87 -27.58
N ARG A 760 29.50 -14.81 -28.32
CA ARG A 760 28.93 -15.91 -29.12
C ARG A 760 28.57 -15.37 -30.50
N SER A 761 29.56 -14.83 -31.20
CA SER A 761 29.31 -14.01 -32.40
C SER A 761 28.52 -14.77 -33.46
N LEU A 762 27.47 -14.14 -33.98
CA LEU A 762 26.63 -14.67 -35.06
C LEU A 762 26.23 -13.53 -35.98
N LYS A 763 26.27 -13.75 -37.31
CA LYS A 763 25.84 -12.73 -38.26
C LYS A 763 24.32 -12.60 -38.20
N MET A 764 23.81 -11.37 -38.13
CA MET A 764 22.36 -11.10 -38.03
C MET A 764 21.53 -11.73 -39.15
N LYS A 765 22.09 -11.83 -40.37
CA LYS A 765 21.44 -12.48 -41.53
C LYS A 765 21.28 -14.01 -41.39
N ASP A 766 22.05 -14.63 -40.50
CA ASP A 766 22.05 -16.07 -40.21
C ASP A 766 21.17 -16.37 -38.99
N LEU A 767 20.50 -15.37 -38.40
CA LEU A 767 19.62 -15.47 -37.24
C LEU A 767 18.16 -15.14 -37.62
N ALA A 768 17.23 -15.95 -37.15
CA ALA A 768 15.81 -15.61 -37.06
C ALA A 768 15.43 -15.46 -35.57
N VAL A 769 14.73 -14.38 -35.22
CA VAL A 769 14.28 -14.12 -33.85
C VAL A 769 12.77 -14.31 -33.76
N ILE A 770 12.34 -15.15 -32.83
CA ILE A 770 10.93 -15.39 -32.50
C ILE A 770 10.62 -14.65 -31.20
N ILE A 771 9.79 -13.63 -31.27
CA ILE A 771 9.23 -12.95 -30.10
C ILE A 771 8.00 -13.76 -29.67
N SER A 772 8.23 -14.71 -28.76
CA SER A 772 7.27 -15.76 -28.38
C SER A 772 6.29 -15.27 -27.29
N GLN A 773 5.94 -13.99 -27.34
CA GLN A 773 5.08 -13.31 -26.38
C GLN A 773 4.41 -12.11 -27.07
N SER A 774 3.10 -11.99 -26.94
CA SER A 774 2.37 -10.81 -27.38
C SER A 774 2.74 -9.59 -26.52
N ALA A 775 2.59 -8.39 -27.07
CA ALA A 775 2.77 -7.18 -26.27
C ALA A 775 1.73 -7.13 -25.15
N ILE A 776 2.20 -7.04 -23.90
CA ILE A 776 1.36 -6.67 -22.75
C ILE A 776 0.76 -5.28 -23.02
N PRO A 777 -0.52 -5.02 -22.69
CA PRO A 777 -1.12 -3.71 -22.82
C PRO A 777 -0.22 -2.59 -22.26
N GLY A 778 -0.01 -1.52 -23.04
CA GLY A 778 0.96 -0.45 -22.74
C GLY A 778 2.37 -0.65 -23.30
N ASN A 779 2.81 -1.89 -23.55
CA ASN A 779 4.15 -2.19 -24.09
C ASN A 779 4.22 -2.27 -25.62
N ALA A 780 3.08 -2.28 -26.32
CA ALA A 780 3.02 -2.49 -27.77
C ALA A 780 3.92 -1.53 -28.58
N LYS A 781 3.97 -0.25 -28.21
CA LYS A 781 4.85 0.74 -28.87
C LYS A 781 6.33 0.39 -28.69
N TYR A 782 6.71 -0.05 -27.50
CA TYR A 782 8.08 -0.39 -27.16
C TYR A 782 8.54 -1.69 -27.85
N GLN A 783 7.70 -2.74 -27.81
CA GLN A 783 7.95 -4.01 -28.49
C GLN A 783 8.09 -3.80 -30.00
N LYS A 784 7.16 -3.04 -30.62
CA LYS A 784 7.20 -2.71 -32.05
C LYS A 784 8.49 -1.98 -32.44
N ARG A 785 8.97 -1.06 -31.60
CA ARG A 785 10.25 -0.36 -31.83
C ARG A 785 11.44 -1.32 -31.78
N MET A 786 11.48 -2.23 -30.80
CA MET A 786 12.52 -3.25 -30.69
C MET A 786 12.53 -4.19 -31.91
N ILE A 787 11.35 -4.67 -32.34
CA ILE A 787 11.19 -5.52 -33.53
C ILE A 787 11.71 -4.82 -34.79
N LYS A 788 11.32 -3.55 -35.01
CA LYS A 788 11.80 -2.76 -36.16
C LYS A 788 13.32 -2.60 -36.16
N LYS A 789 13.94 -2.36 -35.00
CA LYS A 789 15.40 -2.30 -34.87
C LYS A 789 16.05 -3.62 -35.25
N LEU A 790 15.56 -4.75 -34.72
CA LEU A 790 16.07 -6.08 -35.06
C LEU A 790 15.97 -6.38 -36.56
N ALA A 791 14.80 -6.12 -37.16
CA ALA A 791 14.58 -6.32 -38.59
C ALA A 791 15.49 -5.41 -39.44
N GLY A 792 15.66 -4.15 -39.04
CA GLY A 792 16.56 -3.19 -39.70
C GLY A 792 18.04 -3.60 -39.67
N ARG A 793 18.46 -4.43 -38.70
CA ARG A 793 19.80 -5.03 -38.64
C ARG A 793 19.96 -6.26 -39.53
N GLY A 794 18.93 -6.64 -40.29
CA GLY A 794 18.97 -7.74 -41.25
C GLY A 794 18.54 -9.10 -40.71
N CYS A 795 17.97 -9.15 -39.49
CA CYS A 795 17.38 -10.35 -38.91
C CYS A 795 15.94 -10.55 -39.39
N ILE A 796 15.49 -11.80 -39.52
CA ILE A 796 14.07 -12.13 -39.72
C ILE A 796 13.40 -12.18 -38.35
N VAL A 797 12.33 -11.42 -38.13
CA VAL A 797 11.65 -11.38 -36.82
C VAL A 797 10.22 -11.91 -36.93
N LEU A 798 9.87 -12.86 -36.07
CA LEU A 798 8.52 -13.41 -35.93
C LEU A 798 7.90 -12.81 -34.68
N GLU A 799 6.74 -12.19 -34.84
CA GLU A 799 5.98 -11.52 -33.79
C GLU A 799 4.70 -12.31 -33.54
N ALA A 800 4.48 -12.70 -32.28
CA ALA A 800 3.18 -13.16 -31.82
C ALA A 800 2.19 -11.98 -31.85
N TYR A 801 1.23 -12.00 -32.77
CA TYR A 801 0.28 -10.92 -32.99
C TYR A 801 -1.14 -11.41 -32.75
N ARG A 802 -1.60 -11.37 -31.49
CA ARG A 802 -2.82 -12.07 -31.04
C ARG A 802 -2.69 -13.57 -31.36
N ASP A 803 -3.65 -14.16 -32.06
CA ASP A 803 -3.59 -15.55 -32.55
C ASP A 803 -2.93 -15.69 -33.92
N ASN A 804 -2.47 -14.57 -34.47
CA ASN A 804 -1.83 -14.51 -35.77
C ASN A 804 -0.31 -14.51 -35.60
N LEU A 805 0.36 -14.84 -36.70
CA LEU A 805 1.79 -14.64 -36.85
C LEU A 805 2.05 -13.44 -37.74
N ARG A 806 2.84 -12.46 -37.26
CA ARG A 806 3.41 -11.41 -38.12
C ARG A 806 4.90 -11.65 -38.33
N VAL A 807 5.34 -11.69 -39.59
CA VAL A 807 6.74 -11.90 -39.98
C VAL A 807 7.32 -10.63 -40.59
N HIS A 808 8.35 -10.10 -39.95
CA HIS A 808 9.12 -8.94 -40.39
C HIS A 808 10.33 -9.43 -41.19
N ILE A 809 10.29 -9.22 -42.50
CA ILE A 809 11.31 -9.70 -43.43
C ILE A 809 11.51 -8.72 -44.59
N SER A 810 12.76 -8.47 -44.98
CA SER A 810 13.06 -7.65 -46.15
C SER A 810 12.46 -8.25 -47.42
N ARG A 811 11.93 -7.40 -48.31
CA ARG A 811 11.41 -7.80 -49.63
C ARG A 811 12.44 -8.53 -50.49
N THR A 812 13.73 -8.24 -50.31
CA THR A 812 14.83 -8.85 -51.06
C THR A 812 15.39 -10.11 -50.43
N ASN A 813 14.87 -10.54 -49.26
CA ASN A 813 15.37 -11.73 -48.60
C ASN A 813 14.82 -13.01 -49.28
N PRO A 814 15.67 -13.96 -49.70
CA PRO A 814 15.23 -15.17 -50.40
C PRO A 814 14.31 -16.07 -49.58
N VAL A 815 14.37 -16.01 -48.24
CA VAL A 815 13.47 -16.76 -47.35
C VAL A 815 12.02 -16.26 -47.48
N ARG A 816 11.80 -15.02 -47.93
CA ARG A 816 10.45 -14.47 -48.09
C ARG A 816 9.59 -15.28 -49.05
N GLN A 817 10.14 -15.68 -50.20
CA GLN A 817 9.40 -16.47 -51.18
C GLN A 817 9.15 -17.89 -50.67
N ARG A 818 10.09 -18.45 -49.90
CA ARG A 818 9.93 -19.75 -49.23
C ARG A 818 8.72 -19.73 -48.29
N ILE A 819 8.62 -18.69 -47.45
CA ILE A 819 7.50 -18.50 -46.51
C ILE A 819 6.18 -18.39 -47.27
N LEU A 820 6.09 -17.52 -48.28
CA LEU A 820 4.84 -17.36 -49.05
C LEU A 820 4.40 -18.63 -49.77
N ASN A 821 5.34 -19.36 -50.38
CA ASN A 821 5.04 -20.61 -51.06
C ASN A 821 4.55 -21.68 -50.07
N ASP A 822 5.14 -21.74 -48.88
CA ASP A 822 4.73 -22.69 -47.84
C ASP A 822 3.35 -22.35 -47.28
N ILE A 823 3.07 -21.08 -46.99
CA ILE A 823 1.73 -20.62 -46.57
C ILE A 823 0.67 -20.98 -47.61
N ALA A 824 0.96 -20.76 -48.89
CA ALA A 824 0.05 -21.13 -49.98
C ALA A 824 -0.17 -22.66 -50.05
N LYS A 825 0.89 -23.47 -49.84
CA LYS A 825 0.78 -24.94 -49.76
C LYS A 825 -0.06 -25.42 -48.58
N MET A 826 -0.05 -24.69 -47.47
CA MET A 826 -0.89 -24.96 -46.31
C MET A 826 -2.36 -24.54 -46.53
N GLY A 827 -2.71 -23.98 -47.69
CA GLY A 827 -4.06 -23.48 -47.97
C GLY A 827 -4.43 -22.24 -47.17
N ARG A 828 -3.44 -21.49 -46.68
CA ARG A 828 -3.64 -20.29 -45.85
C ARG A 828 -3.44 -19.02 -46.68
N THR A 829 -4.12 -17.95 -46.28
CA THR A 829 -3.95 -16.63 -46.90
C THR A 829 -2.93 -15.82 -46.11
N ALA A 830 -1.98 -15.19 -46.81
CA ALA A 830 -1.05 -14.22 -46.23
C ALA A 830 -1.48 -12.81 -46.61
N VAL A 831 -1.59 -11.92 -45.63
CA VAL A 831 -1.77 -10.48 -45.85
C VAL A 831 -0.41 -9.81 -45.78
N VAL A 832 -0.04 -9.05 -46.81
CA VAL A 832 1.21 -8.27 -46.82
C VAL A 832 0.89 -6.84 -46.43
N GLU A 833 1.40 -6.40 -45.28
CA GLU A 833 1.22 -5.03 -44.79
C GLU A 833 2.04 -4.02 -45.60
N ALA A 834 1.72 -2.73 -45.47
CA ALA A 834 2.38 -1.65 -46.23
C ALA A 834 3.90 -1.58 -46.01
N ASP A 835 4.36 -1.91 -44.79
CA ASP A 835 5.79 -1.98 -44.45
C ASP A 835 6.48 -3.28 -44.94
N GLY A 836 5.73 -4.16 -45.60
CA GLY A 836 6.22 -5.41 -46.17
C GLY A 836 6.16 -6.61 -45.22
N ALA A 837 5.69 -6.44 -43.99
CA ALA A 837 5.46 -7.55 -43.07
C ALA A 837 4.39 -8.51 -43.61
N ILE A 838 4.55 -9.81 -43.32
CA ILE A 838 3.61 -10.86 -43.73
C ILE A 838 2.80 -11.27 -42.51
N VAL A 839 1.48 -11.18 -42.57
CA VAL A 839 0.56 -11.62 -41.53
C VAL A 839 -0.11 -12.92 -41.98
N VAL A 840 -0.08 -13.92 -41.12
CA VAL A 840 -0.74 -15.22 -41.29
C VAL A 840 -1.78 -15.37 -40.20
N GLU A 841 -3.04 -15.46 -40.61
CA GLU A 841 -4.18 -15.62 -39.70
C GLU A 841 -4.24 -17.04 -39.10
N ASP A 842 -4.75 -17.13 -37.87
CA ASP A 842 -4.95 -18.38 -37.12
C ASP A 842 -3.69 -19.26 -37.04
N PHE A 843 -2.54 -18.62 -36.85
CA PHE A 843 -1.23 -19.27 -36.81
C PHE A 843 -0.46 -18.90 -35.54
N PRO A 844 -0.97 -19.29 -34.35
CA PRO A 844 -0.44 -18.81 -33.08
C PRO A 844 0.95 -19.38 -32.81
N ILE A 845 1.86 -18.49 -32.39
CA ILE A 845 3.22 -18.83 -31.88
C ILE A 845 3.41 -18.45 -30.40
N HIS A 846 2.30 -18.14 -29.73
CA HIS A 846 2.22 -17.83 -28.31
C HIS A 846 0.84 -18.26 -27.79
N ALA A 847 0.84 -18.96 -26.65
CA ALA A 847 -0.33 -19.23 -25.84
C ALA A 847 -0.33 -18.32 -24.62
N SER A 848 -1.48 -17.68 -24.36
CA SER A 848 -1.71 -16.89 -23.15
C SER A 848 -1.66 -17.78 -21.90
N GLY A 849 -1.26 -17.21 -20.77
CA GLY A 849 -1.43 -17.83 -19.46
C GLY A 849 -2.89 -17.79 -18.97
N HIS A 850 -3.69 -16.88 -19.52
CA HIS A 850 -5.07 -16.63 -19.10
C HIS A 850 -6.07 -17.12 -20.15
N GLY A 851 -7.14 -17.78 -19.68
CA GLY A 851 -8.19 -18.34 -20.52
C GLY A 851 -9.13 -17.31 -21.11
N ARG A 852 -9.69 -17.63 -22.28
CA ARG A 852 -10.74 -16.84 -22.96
C ARG A 852 -12.14 -17.28 -22.55
N LYS A 853 -13.18 -16.68 -23.13
CA LYS A 853 -14.59 -16.97 -22.80
C LYS A 853 -14.96 -18.45 -22.85
N GLU A 854 -14.49 -19.20 -23.85
CA GLU A 854 -14.77 -20.65 -23.91
C GLU A 854 -14.00 -21.44 -22.84
N ASP A 855 -12.80 -21.00 -22.47
CA ASP A 855 -12.03 -21.61 -21.39
C ASP A 855 -12.70 -21.34 -20.03
N PHE A 856 -13.24 -20.13 -19.86
CA PHE A 856 -14.07 -19.74 -18.72
C PHE A 856 -15.31 -20.64 -18.58
N LYS A 857 -16.05 -20.88 -19.67
CA LYS A 857 -17.18 -21.82 -19.67
C LYS A 857 -16.78 -23.25 -19.28
N LYS A 858 -15.60 -23.72 -19.74
CA LYS A 858 -15.07 -25.04 -19.35
C LYS A 858 -14.72 -25.08 -17.87
N TRP A 859 -14.16 -24.01 -17.31
CA TRP A 859 -13.94 -23.88 -15.87
C TRP A 859 -15.23 -23.93 -15.07
N LEU A 860 -16.30 -23.25 -15.49
CA LEU A 860 -17.62 -23.32 -14.84
C LEU A 860 -18.18 -24.74 -14.77
N LYS A 861 -17.83 -25.60 -15.74
CA LYS A 861 -18.24 -27.02 -15.78
C LYS A 861 -17.36 -27.89 -14.87
N LYS A 862 -16.05 -27.64 -14.83
CA LYS A 862 -15.09 -28.40 -14.01
C LYS A 862 -15.20 -28.08 -12.52
N ILE A 863 -15.44 -26.81 -12.17
CA ILE A 863 -15.48 -26.35 -10.78
C ILE A 863 -16.86 -26.64 -10.17
N LYS A 864 -16.85 -27.26 -8.99
CA LYS A 864 -18.07 -27.65 -8.25
C LYS A 864 -18.59 -26.56 -7.29
N ALA A 865 -18.05 -25.35 -7.33
CA ALA A 865 -18.44 -24.28 -6.41
C ALA A 865 -19.93 -23.90 -6.55
N LYS A 866 -20.55 -23.47 -5.44
CA LYS A 866 -21.96 -23.05 -5.42
C LYS A 866 -22.17 -21.69 -6.09
N GLN A 867 -21.25 -20.74 -5.86
CA GLN A 867 -21.30 -19.40 -6.47
C GLN A 867 -19.95 -19.00 -7.09
N PHE A 868 -20.04 -18.23 -8.18
CA PHE A 868 -18.90 -17.81 -9.00
C PHE A 868 -18.78 -16.29 -9.06
N GLY A 869 -17.58 -15.79 -8.82
CA GLY A 869 -17.19 -14.40 -9.00
C GLY A 869 -15.99 -14.27 -9.93
N LEU A 870 -15.45 -13.05 -10.02
CA LEU A 870 -14.27 -12.77 -10.82
C LEU A 870 -13.18 -12.08 -9.98
N HIS A 871 -11.93 -12.40 -10.28
CA HIS A 871 -10.76 -11.68 -9.81
C HIS A 871 -9.78 -11.43 -10.96
N HIS A 872 -8.65 -10.81 -10.65
CA HIS A 872 -7.57 -10.54 -11.60
C HIS A 872 -8.06 -9.75 -12.82
N THR A 873 -8.75 -8.65 -12.56
CA THR A 873 -9.32 -7.78 -13.59
C THR A 873 -9.34 -6.33 -13.14
N ASP A 874 -9.22 -5.42 -14.10
CA ASP A 874 -9.29 -3.97 -13.95
C ASP A 874 -10.55 -3.36 -14.59
N ASP A 875 -11.46 -4.21 -15.11
CA ASP A 875 -12.54 -3.76 -15.97
C ASP A 875 -13.92 -4.23 -15.50
N LYS A 876 -14.76 -3.27 -15.10
CA LYS A 876 -16.14 -3.52 -14.64
C LYS A 876 -17.00 -4.19 -15.71
N GLU A 877 -16.82 -3.85 -16.98
CA GLU A 877 -17.59 -4.47 -18.05
C GLU A 877 -17.23 -5.95 -18.23
N THR A 878 -15.97 -6.32 -17.99
CA THR A 878 -15.52 -7.72 -18.03
C THR A 878 -16.23 -8.54 -16.96
N VAL A 879 -16.41 -7.98 -15.75
CA VAL A 879 -17.17 -8.65 -14.69
C VAL A 879 -18.63 -8.86 -15.10
N MET A 880 -19.25 -7.86 -15.73
CA MET A 880 -20.65 -7.99 -16.19
C MET A 880 -20.81 -9.03 -17.30
N ASP A 881 -19.93 -9.08 -18.30
CA ASP A 881 -19.96 -10.09 -19.37
C ASP A 881 -19.77 -11.51 -18.81
N ALA A 882 -18.90 -11.64 -17.81
CA ALA A 882 -18.66 -12.92 -17.15
C ALA A 882 -19.84 -13.35 -16.28
N TYR A 883 -20.53 -12.43 -15.60
CA TYR A 883 -21.76 -12.74 -14.84
C TYR A 883 -22.89 -13.21 -15.76
N GLN A 884 -23.08 -12.56 -16.91
CA GLN A 884 -24.01 -13.04 -17.94
C GLN A 884 -23.64 -14.45 -18.42
N THR A 885 -22.34 -14.72 -18.59
CA THR A 885 -21.86 -16.03 -19.00
C THR A 885 -22.14 -17.09 -17.91
N ILE A 886 -21.92 -16.76 -16.63
CA ILE A 886 -22.25 -17.61 -15.48
C ILE A 886 -23.74 -17.98 -15.48
N GLU A 887 -24.63 -17.00 -15.62
CA GLU A 887 -26.08 -17.22 -15.69
C GLU A 887 -26.45 -18.10 -16.89
N SER A 888 -25.86 -17.85 -18.06
CA SER A 888 -26.15 -18.60 -19.29
C SER A 888 -25.72 -20.08 -19.23
N GLU A 889 -24.70 -20.40 -18.42
CA GLU A 889 -24.25 -21.78 -18.17
C GLU A 889 -24.99 -22.43 -16.98
N GLY A 890 -26.06 -21.79 -16.47
CA GLY A 890 -26.89 -22.32 -15.39
C GLY A 890 -26.21 -22.29 -14.02
N LYS A 891 -25.23 -21.40 -13.83
CA LYS A 891 -24.49 -21.21 -12.58
C LYS A 891 -24.96 -19.94 -11.88
N VAL A 892 -24.57 -19.78 -10.61
CA VAL A 892 -24.97 -18.65 -9.77
C VAL A 892 -23.77 -17.75 -9.52
N HIS A 893 -23.98 -16.44 -9.58
CA HIS A 893 -23.03 -15.42 -9.11
C HIS A 893 -23.65 -14.63 -7.95
N PRO A 894 -22.85 -13.93 -7.12
CA PRO A 894 -23.35 -13.27 -5.91
C PRO A 894 -24.14 -11.97 -6.16
N GLY A 895 -24.39 -11.59 -7.42
CA GLY A 895 -25.14 -10.39 -7.81
C GLY A 895 -24.43 -9.04 -7.62
N GLY A 896 -23.41 -8.94 -6.76
CA GLY A 896 -22.68 -7.70 -6.47
C GLY A 896 -21.25 -7.68 -7.01
N LEU A 897 -20.78 -6.51 -7.46
CA LEU A 897 -19.37 -6.27 -7.80
C LEU A 897 -18.53 -6.14 -6.52
N PHE A 898 -17.50 -6.97 -6.37
CA PHE A 898 -16.59 -6.92 -5.23
C PHE A 898 -15.27 -6.25 -5.61
N GLU A 899 -15.16 -4.97 -5.29
CA GLU A 899 -13.92 -4.19 -5.43
C GLU A 899 -12.92 -4.53 -4.32
N ASN A 900 -11.67 -4.09 -4.49
CA ASN A 900 -10.69 -4.14 -3.40
C ASN A 900 -11.23 -3.47 -2.11
N ASN A 901 -10.85 -4.05 -0.98
CA ASN A 901 -11.22 -3.72 0.40
C ASN A 901 -12.70 -3.89 0.75
N VAL A 902 -13.54 -4.38 -0.17
CA VAL A 902 -14.89 -4.84 0.18
C VAL A 902 -14.78 -6.09 1.03
N ARG A 903 -15.52 -6.12 2.14
CA ARG A 903 -15.60 -7.28 3.04
C ARG A 903 -16.85 -8.08 2.70
N VAL A 904 -16.64 -9.35 2.40
CA VAL A 904 -17.66 -10.27 1.92
C VAL A 904 -17.79 -11.42 2.91
N GLN A 905 -18.96 -11.60 3.49
CA GLN A 905 -19.25 -12.80 4.28
C GLN A 905 -19.61 -13.95 3.34
N ILE A 906 -18.95 -15.08 3.55
CA ILE A 906 -19.23 -16.32 2.83
C ILE A 906 -19.83 -17.30 3.83
N THR A 907 -21.04 -17.75 3.54
CA THR A 907 -21.69 -18.84 4.27
C THR A 907 -21.78 -20.06 3.37
N ASN A 908 -22.27 -21.19 3.88
CA ASN A 908 -22.49 -22.37 3.04
C ASN A 908 -23.50 -22.15 1.90
N GLU A 909 -24.39 -21.14 2.00
CA GLU A 909 -25.48 -20.94 1.02
C GLU A 909 -25.47 -19.57 0.32
N ARG A 910 -24.85 -18.56 0.93
CA ARG A 910 -24.85 -17.17 0.43
C ARG A 910 -23.52 -16.47 0.57
N VAL A 911 -23.29 -15.53 -0.34
CA VAL A 911 -22.16 -14.61 -0.37
C VAL A 911 -22.71 -13.20 -0.35
N GLU A 912 -22.36 -12.40 0.65
CA GLU A 912 -22.94 -11.07 0.83
C GLU A 912 -21.91 -10.04 1.28
N ARG A 913 -22.01 -8.82 0.77
CA ARG A 913 -21.21 -7.69 1.27
C ARG A 913 -21.67 -7.32 2.67
N ILE A 914 -20.73 -7.27 3.62
CA ILE A 914 -21.00 -6.89 5.02
C ILE A 914 -20.34 -5.57 5.44
N GLY A 915 -19.41 -5.05 4.63
CA GLY A 915 -18.75 -3.78 4.92
C GLY A 915 -17.58 -3.51 3.99
N ARG A 916 -16.69 -2.61 4.43
CA ARG A 916 -15.44 -2.29 3.75
C ARG A 916 -14.31 -2.08 4.77
N THR A 917 -13.06 -2.26 4.36
CA THR A 917 -11.87 -1.78 5.08
C THR A 917 -11.30 -0.51 4.46
N LEU A 918 -10.35 0.13 5.13
CA LEU A 918 -9.61 1.25 4.56
C LEU A 918 -9.00 0.87 3.21
N ASN A 919 -9.08 1.80 2.26
CA ASN A 919 -8.37 1.70 1.00
C ASN A 919 -6.95 2.18 1.21
N SER A 920 -5.98 1.27 1.14
CA SER A 920 -4.58 1.62 1.25
C SER A 920 -3.70 0.72 0.40
N VAL A 921 -2.54 1.24 0.03
CA VAL A 921 -1.48 0.53 -0.69
C VAL A 921 -0.12 0.89 -0.11
N ILE A 922 0.84 0.01 -0.29
CA ILE A 922 2.24 0.31 0.01
C ILE A 922 2.92 0.69 -1.30
N MET A 923 3.38 1.93 -1.40
CA MET A 923 4.18 2.42 -2.51
C MET A 923 5.64 2.11 -2.24
N THR A 924 6.38 1.75 -3.30
CA THR A 924 7.80 1.42 -3.21
C THR A 924 8.62 2.18 -4.23
N LYS A 925 9.79 2.64 -3.80
CA LYS A 925 10.78 3.34 -4.62
C LYS A 925 12.10 2.60 -4.53
N GLU A 926 12.47 1.99 -5.63
CA GLU A 926 13.77 1.37 -5.84
C GLU A 926 14.81 2.45 -6.08
N LEU A 927 15.88 2.42 -5.29
CA LEU A 927 17.05 3.25 -5.48
C LEU A 927 18.24 2.35 -5.80
N ALA A 928 18.75 2.49 -7.02
CA ALA A 928 19.91 1.78 -7.53
C ALA A 928 21.01 2.78 -7.91
N GLU A 929 22.26 2.48 -7.56
CA GLU A 929 23.40 3.19 -8.15
C GLU A 929 23.48 2.90 -9.66
N GLU A 930 23.91 3.89 -10.44
CA GLU A 930 24.03 3.76 -11.88
C GLU A 930 24.92 2.55 -12.26
N GLY A 931 24.36 1.62 -13.05
CA GLY A 931 25.03 0.39 -13.48
C GLY A 931 25.04 -0.77 -12.48
N LYS A 932 24.42 -0.65 -11.30
CA LYS A 932 24.25 -1.75 -10.34
C LYS A 932 22.81 -2.32 -10.37
N HIS A 933 22.69 -3.61 -10.67
CA HIS A 933 21.41 -4.35 -10.62
C HIS A 933 21.17 -5.12 -9.32
N TYR A 934 22.15 -5.10 -8.41
CA TYR A 934 22.12 -5.72 -7.09
C TYR A 934 22.47 -4.66 -6.05
N ASN A 935 22.17 -4.90 -4.77
CA ASN A 935 22.35 -3.94 -3.66
C ASN A 935 21.43 -2.71 -3.76
N LYS A 936 20.17 -2.94 -4.14
CA LYS A 936 19.15 -1.88 -4.24
C LYS A 936 18.62 -1.49 -2.87
N GLU A 937 18.59 -0.20 -2.59
CA GLU A 937 17.81 0.35 -1.48
C GLU A 937 16.33 0.36 -1.90
N LEU A 938 15.44 0.00 -0.97
CA LEU A 938 14.00 0.03 -1.19
C LEU A 938 13.42 0.97 -0.15
N ARG A 939 12.83 2.07 -0.61
CA ARG A 939 12.00 2.93 0.24
C ARG A 939 10.56 2.53 0.06
N ALA A 940 9.80 2.54 1.14
CA ALA A 940 8.39 2.24 1.11
C ALA A 940 7.60 3.28 1.93
N ARG A 941 6.40 3.58 1.46
CA ARG A 941 5.44 4.45 2.15
C ARG A 941 4.07 3.83 2.05
N ARG A 942 3.29 3.95 3.10
CA ARG A 942 1.89 3.53 3.11
C ARG A 942 1.05 4.72 2.66
N MET A 943 0.19 4.51 1.66
CA MET A 943 -0.73 5.51 1.17
C MET A 943 -2.15 5.09 1.54
N ILE A 944 -2.87 5.95 2.25
CA ILE A 944 -4.24 5.72 2.68
C ILE A 944 -5.14 6.66 1.88
N ASN A 945 -6.04 6.09 1.09
CA ASN A 945 -7.02 6.85 0.34
C ASN A 945 -8.31 6.95 1.16
N LEU A 946 -8.65 8.19 1.55
CA LEU A 946 -9.85 8.49 2.30
C LEU A 946 -11.02 8.98 1.43
N ASP A 947 -11.15 8.55 0.18
CA ASP A 947 -12.25 8.96 -0.70
C ASP A 947 -13.64 8.38 -0.30
N LYS A 948 -14.59 8.46 -1.24
CA LYS A 948 -15.97 7.91 -1.12
C LYS A 948 -16.03 6.41 -0.76
N ARG A 949 -14.92 5.67 -0.87
CA ARG A 949 -14.79 4.25 -0.57
C ARG A 949 -14.14 4.00 0.79
N SER A 950 -13.86 5.03 1.59
CA SER A 950 -13.44 4.83 2.98
C SER A 950 -14.51 4.08 3.79
N PRO A 951 -14.13 3.32 4.83
CA PRO A 951 -15.07 2.83 5.80
C PRO A 951 -15.89 4.00 6.37
N HIS A 952 -17.20 3.80 6.40
CA HIS A 952 -18.17 4.77 6.91
C HIS A 952 -18.41 6.03 6.05
N ALA A 953 -17.78 6.15 4.87
CA ALA A 953 -18.08 7.25 3.94
C ALA A 953 -19.57 7.25 3.52
N ASP A 954 -20.12 6.07 3.27
CA ASP A 954 -21.55 5.82 3.00
C ASP A 954 -22.44 5.93 4.24
N GLN A 955 -21.84 5.90 5.42
CA GLN A 955 -22.48 6.08 6.73
C GLN A 955 -22.35 7.54 7.20
N GLY A 956 -21.94 8.47 6.35
CA GLY A 956 -21.93 9.90 6.65
C GLY A 956 -20.65 10.43 7.26
N LEU A 957 -19.59 9.65 7.45
CA LEU A 957 -18.29 10.22 7.84
C LEU A 957 -17.60 10.85 6.63
N ARG A 958 -16.97 11.99 6.84
CA ARG A 958 -16.41 12.81 5.76
C ARG A 958 -14.89 12.91 5.87
N SER A 959 -14.26 12.97 4.70
CA SER A 959 -12.88 13.42 4.46
C SER A 959 -12.88 14.66 3.54
N SER A 960 -11.73 15.30 3.40
CA SER A 960 -11.50 16.26 2.32
C SER A 960 -11.55 15.54 0.96
N ASN A 961 -12.10 16.21 -0.07
CA ASN A 961 -12.30 15.61 -1.39
C ASN A 961 -10.98 15.01 -1.91
N ASN A 962 -10.93 13.67 -2.04
CA ASN A 962 -9.79 12.89 -2.56
C ASN A 962 -8.52 12.91 -1.68
N GLY A 963 -8.63 13.07 -0.36
CA GLY A 963 -7.48 13.06 0.53
C GLY A 963 -6.72 11.72 0.51
N VAL A 964 -5.53 11.71 -0.10
CA VAL A 964 -4.54 10.64 0.03
C VAL A 964 -3.52 11.04 1.08
N PHE A 965 -3.40 10.24 2.13
CA PHE A 965 -2.47 10.46 3.23
C PHE A 965 -1.26 9.53 3.09
N GLU A 966 -0.07 10.09 3.20
CA GLU A 966 1.18 9.34 3.21
C GLU A 966 1.63 9.11 4.65
N THR A 967 1.88 7.85 5.01
CA THR A 967 2.47 7.45 6.29
C THR A 967 3.72 6.61 6.03
N GLU A 968 4.60 6.52 7.04
CA GLU A 968 5.78 5.64 6.95
C GLU A 968 5.38 4.16 6.95
N PHE A 969 6.17 3.34 6.26
CA PHE A 969 6.01 1.88 6.20
C PHE A 969 7.30 1.20 6.66
N GLY A 970 7.24 0.55 7.81
CA GLY A 970 8.39 -0.03 8.51
C GLY A 970 8.36 0.24 10.00
N ALA A 971 9.04 -0.58 10.80
CA ALA A 971 9.10 -0.45 12.24
C ALA A 971 9.82 0.85 12.65
N GLU A 972 9.06 1.94 12.72
CA GLU A 972 9.15 3.00 13.74
C GLU A 972 8.29 4.22 13.36
N GLU A 973 7.07 4.29 13.91
CA GLU A 973 6.87 5.31 14.94
C GLU A 973 8.13 5.45 15.83
N MET A 974 8.96 6.47 15.53
CA MET A 974 9.69 7.35 16.48
C MET A 974 11.18 7.18 16.84
N GLU A 975 11.91 6.09 16.58
CA GLU A 975 13.35 6.02 16.97
C GLU A 975 14.35 6.43 15.85
N GLU A 976 13.99 6.27 14.57
CA GLU A 976 14.82 6.56 13.40
C GLU A 976 14.69 8.01 12.93
N LEU A 977 13.53 8.63 13.15
CA LEU A 977 13.38 10.09 13.00
C LEU A 977 14.28 10.83 14.01
N LYS A 978 14.45 10.29 15.24
CA LYS A 978 15.44 10.78 16.22
C LYS A 978 16.89 10.56 15.73
N LYS A 979 17.24 9.39 15.19
CA LYS A 979 18.59 9.14 14.65
C LYS A 979 18.94 10.01 13.43
N ARG A 980 17.98 10.35 12.56
CA ARG A 980 18.22 11.17 11.34
C ARG A 980 18.31 12.67 11.60
N SER A 981 17.64 13.21 12.62
CA SER A 981 17.85 14.61 13.02
C SER A 981 19.19 14.79 13.74
N ASP A 982 19.59 13.82 14.56
CA ASP A 982 20.80 13.89 15.38
C ASP A 982 22.07 13.68 14.55
N SER A 983 22.02 12.87 13.48
CA SER A 983 23.14 12.66 12.56
C SER A 983 23.36 13.82 11.56
N LYS A 984 22.35 14.66 11.31
CA LYS A 984 22.51 15.85 10.44
C LYS A 984 22.98 17.09 11.20
N ARG A 985 22.78 17.16 12.51
CA ARG A 985 23.29 18.25 13.36
C ARG A 985 24.74 18.06 13.81
N THR A 986 25.20 16.82 13.98
CA THR A 986 26.59 16.52 14.37
C THR A 986 27.57 16.47 13.19
N ALA A 987 27.11 16.29 11.94
CA ALA A 987 27.98 16.27 10.76
C ALA A 987 28.37 17.66 10.20
N LYS A 988 27.99 18.76 10.87
CA LYS A 988 28.35 20.13 10.47
C LYS A 988 29.33 20.85 11.40
N SER A 989 29.79 20.23 12.50
CA SER A 989 30.67 20.92 13.45
C SER A 989 32.01 20.25 13.77
N GLU A 990 32.34 19.04 13.29
CA GLU A 990 33.68 18.48 13.55
C GLU A 990 34.23 17.76 12.31
N TRP A 991 35.03 18.50 11.54
CA TRP A 991 36.09 17.91 10.72
C TRP A 991 37.31 17.68 11.61
N PRO A 992 37.79 16.44 11.74
CA PRO A 992 39.22 16.19 11.90
C PRO A 992 39.75 15.53 10.63
N GLU A 993 40.67 16.23 9.97
CA GLU A 993 41.53 15.69 8.92
C GLU A 993 42.26 14.42 9.40
N ASN A 994 42.42 13.46 8.48
CA ASN A 994 43.26 12.24 8.53
C ASN A 994 42.66 10.94 9.10
N ARG A 995 42.36 9.98 8.20
CA ARG A 995 43.18 8.77 7.93
C ARG A 995 42.36 7.69 7.17
N SER A 996 42.70 7.45 5.91
CA SER A 996 42.54 6.12 5.28
C SER A 996 43.66 5.83 4.28
N GLN A 997 44.91 5.86 4.78
CA GLN A 997 45.95 5.03 4.21
C GLN A 997 45.71 3.59 4.69
N ASN A 998 45.34 2.70 3.76
CA ASN A 998 45.40 1.21 3.82
C ASN A 998 44.10 0.51 3.40
N CYS A 999 43.72 0.66 2.13
CA CYS A 999 43.14 -0.43 1.35
C CYS A 999 43.83 -0.42 -0.02
N ARG A 1000 44.95 -1.16 -0.11
CA ARG A 1000 45.75 -1.30 -1.33
C ARG A 1000 44.93 -2.05 -2.39
N ALA A 1001 44.39 -1.30 -3.34
CA ALA A 1001 44.05 -1.82 -4.65
C ALA A 1001 45.34 -2.32 -5.32
N LYS A 1002 45.38 -3.60 -5.72
CA LYS A 1002 46.38 -4.08 -6.67
C LYS A 1002 45.99 -3.61 -8.06
N ASP A 1003 46.79 -2.68 -8.55
CA ASP A 1003 46.70 -2.06 -9.85
C ASP A 1003 47.57 -2.81 -10.89
N ARG A 1004 47.13 -2.81 -12.17
CA ARG A 1004 47.80 -3.15 -13.46
C ARG A 1004 46.79 -3.82 -14.41
N ARG A 1005 46.48 -3.35 -15.64
CA ARG A 1005 47.07 -2.33 -16.53
C ARG A 1005 46.05 -1.80 -17.57
N ARG A 1006 46.03 -0.47 -17.70
CA ARG A 1006 46.09 0.44 -18.88
C ARG A 1006 45.45 0.06 -20.22
N GLY A 1007 44.66 1.01 -20.74
CA GLY A 1007 44.60 1.32 -22.18
C GLY A 1007 43.37 2.12 -22.63
N ARG A 1008 43.17 3.37 -22.18
CA ARG A 1008 42.24 4.32 -22.85
C ARG A 1008 42.91 5.68 -23.06
N ARG A 1009 42.90 6.10 -24.33
CA ARG A 1009 43.30 7.44 -24.80
C ARG A 1009 42.38 8.50 -24.18
N LYS A 1010 42.97 9.61 -23.78
CA LYS A 1010 42.29 10.86 -23.39
C LYS A 1010 41.52 11.40 -24.61
N VAL A 1011 40.26 11.78 -24.40
CA VAL A 1011 39.57 12.79 -25.22
C VAL A 1011 39.55 14.04 -24.38
N GLU A 1012 40.17 15.10 -24.88
CA GLU A 1012 40.23 16.41 -24.24
C GLU A 1012 38.83 17.04 -24.22
N GLN A 1013 38.43 17.51 -23.03
CA GLN A 1013 37.33 18.45 -22.85
C GLN A 1013 37.77 19.82 -23.37
N ALA A 1014 36.98 20.40 -24.27
CA ALA A 1014 36.93 21.84 -24.45
C ALA A 1014 35.58 22.35 -23.95
N ASN A 1015 35.63 23.08 -22.84
CA ASN A 1015 34.56 23.92 -22.33
C ASN A 1015 34.37 25.13 -23.26
N SER A 1016 33.12 25.48 -23.58
CA SER A 1016 32.59 26.79 -23.17
C SER A 1016 31.10 26.91 -23.52
N TRP A 1017 30.35 27.39 -22.53
CA TRP A 1017 29.01 27.93 -22.64
C TRP A 1017 29.07 29.36 -23.19
N SER A 1018 28.27 29.70 -24.21
CA SER A 1018 27.55 30.99 -24.37
C SER A 1018 27.02 31.14 -25.81
N ALA A 1019 25.85 31.78 -25.93
CA ALA A 1019 24.98 31.91 -27.12
C ALA A 1019 24.17 30.62 -27.40
N ILE A 1020 22.85 30.59 -27.28
CA ILE A 1020 21.90 31.45 -27.99
C ILE A 1020 20.69 31.70 -27.07
N LYS A 1021 20.65 32.91 -26.49
CA LYS A 1021 19.41 33.69 -26.43
C LYS A 1021 19.20 34.23 -27.85
N ASP A 1022 17.94 34.35 -28.27
CA ASP A 1022 17.46 34.86 -29.56
C ASP A 1022 17.18 33.78 -30.62
N GLN A 1023 15.97 33.21 -30.56
CA GLN A 1023 15.03 33.14 -31.70
C GLN A 1023 13.74 32.40 -31.28
N ILE A 1024 12.85 33.11 -30.58
CA ILE A 1024 11.42 32.82 -30.63
C ILE A 1024 10.76 34.08 -31.21
N LYS A 1025 10.38 34.01 -32.49
CA LYS A 1025 9.45 34.92 -33.16
C LYS A 1025 8.53 34.09 -34.06
N VAL A 1026 7.34 33.84 -33.52
CA VAL A 1026 5.96 33.96 -34.07
C VAL A 1026 5.69 33.67 -35.56
N THR A 1027 4.48 33.11 -35.76
CA THR A 1027 3.58 32.98 -36.95
C THR A 1027 3.85 31.78 -37.87
N LEU A 1028 2.91 30.85 -38.12
CA LEU A 1028 1.45 30.75 -37.99
C LEU A 1028 1.04 29.38 -37.44
#